data_AF-A0A6P3QZ93-F1
#
_entry.id   AF-A0A6P3QZ93-F1
#
_cell.length_a   1.000
_cell.length_b   1.000
_cell.length_c   1.000
_cell.angle_alpha   90.00
_cell.angle_beta   90.00
_cell.angle_gamma   90.00
#
_symmetry.space_group_name_H-M   'P 1'
#
loop_
_entity.id
_entity.type
_entity.pdbx_description
1 polymer ?
#
loop_
_entity_poly.entity_id
_entity_poly.type
_entity_poly.pdbx_seq_one_letter_code
_entity_poly.pdbx_strand_id
1 'polypeptide(L)'
;MAHLLGSQACMDSLRKDLTDLQGAIVDVFSRAGPVRFPSWKFPDRVACDLDMVALLEHYDHVPGDPEFTQLSHAVLLELVIDRLLLLLQSCARYLENLGSEQTVPSARAAGPCMSVGLTVRRFWNSLLKLCVLYQQAPHQRRANQGEIPTSKPTAKGEPAKSPEFVTAKFIKAPSPMPGLQSPARTAENTRNVHSQTVETALVPCDACTSVQGSLREVGKVVISLCQSQNLPSSLGQFQQLVQDSMGLRPLPAATVGHWAAEQSKDLMRLSKHIGPLRTQLEEAEGQKDGLRKQVGELEQALQQERGERQRQAEEAQKCLAKWEHDKQQLLTETSDLKMKVATLEGELKQQQESTQAMETKAQQLQEEAERRAEAERQVQQLEEQVQLLAGRLDGASQQIRWASTELDKEKARVDSMVRHQESLQAKQRALLQQLDSLDQEREELRGSLDEAEAQRAHVEEQLQRVQSEREQGQCQLRAQQELLQSLQGEKQGLEQATRDLQLTISELELELVELREQERLLVAFPDLHRPVEAQIQSSGNVTDDMERQVQANDIRIRVLQEENGRLRSMLSKIREVAQQGGLKLIPQDQLWAPPSQGIQGASPPAQVQRASPGLLGRQHLPGSRMASAGRTLPGQPRTSPPQQPGGRPSKSSLEDVTHSTTCAHNPIRALARLRRRLSPSQSQGGPAHQPQERPM
;
A
#
# COMPACT_ATOMS: atom_id res chain seq x y z
N MET A 1 12.59 5.59 16.22
CA MET A 1 13.89 4.88 16.25
C MET A 1 14.49 4.76 14.84
N ALA A 2 14.03 3.87 13.97
CA ALA A 2 14.72 3.57 12.69
C ALA A 2 15.01 4.77 11.77
N HIS A 3 14.16 5.80 11.75
CA HIS A 3 14.28 6.97 10.86
C HIS A 3 15.49 7.89 11.13
N LEU A 4 16.25 7.68 12.21
CA LEU A 4 17.46 8.46 12.52
C LEU A 4 18.74 7.80 11.98
N LEU A 5 18.68 6.53 11.55
CA LEU A 5 19.83 5.77 11.06
C LEU A 5 20.36 6.34 9.72
N GLY A 6 21.46 7.10 9.81
CA GLY A 6 22.16 7.70 8.67
C GLY A 6 21.90 9.21 8.50
N SER A 7 21.17 9.84 9.44
CA SER A 7 20.93 11.28 9.42
C SER A 7 22.21 12.09 9.66
N GLN A 8 22.49 13.06 8.78
CA GLN A 8 23.67 13.94 8.81
C GLN A 8 23.93 14.52 10.21
N ALA A 9 22.93 15.15 10.83
CA ALA A 9 23.07 15.76 12.16
C ALA A 9 23.45 14.75 13.28
N CYS A 10 23.07 13.48 13.15
CA CYS A 10 23.47 12.44 14.10
C CYS A 10 24.89 11.93 13.82
N MET A 11 25.29 11.84 12.54
CA MET A 11 26.68 11.60 12.13
C MET A 11 27.59 12.71 12.68
N ASP A 12 27.24 13.98 12.47
CA ASP A 12 28.02 15.15 12.91
C ASP A 12 28.19 15.18 14.44
N SER A 13 27.14 14.84 15.20
CA SER A 13 27.23 14.68 16.65
C SER A 13 28.25 13.60 17.01
N LEU A 14 28.15 12.40 16.46
CA LEU A 14 29.07 11.29 16.76
C LEU A 14 30.51 11.61 16.36
N ARG A 15 30.72 12.31 15.23
CA ARG A 15 32.05 12.79 14.79
C ARG A 15 32.66 13.76 15.80
N LYS A 16 31.84 14.67 16.35
CA LYS A 16 32.23 15.57 17.43
C LYS A 16 32.50 14.82 18.74
N ASP A 17 31.58 13.96 19.16
CA ASP A 17 31.69 13.16 20.40
C ASP A 17 32.97 12.31 20.39
N LEU A 18 33.33 11.71 19.24
CA LEU A 18 34.59 11.00 19.04
C LEU A 18 35.83 11.91 19.15
N THR A 19 35.73 13.15 18.64
CA THR A 19 36.82 14.13 18.72
C THR A 19 37.04 14.61 20.15
N ASP A 20 35.96 14.94 20.86
CA ASP A 20 35.99 15.38 22.26
C ASP A 20 36.48 14.23 23.19
N LEU A 21 36.03 12.99 22.96
CA LEU A 21 36.53 11.80 23.66
C LEU A 21 38.02 11.52 23.37
N GLN A 22 38.47 11.66 22.12
CA GLN A 22 39.88 11.50 21.77
C GLN A 22 40.74 12.59 22.45
N GLY A 23 40.24 13.83 22.55
CA GLY A 23 40.88 14.89 23.34
C GLY A 23 41.02 14.54 24.83
N ALA A 24 39.96 14.01 25.45
CA ALA A 24 39.99 13.55 26.84
C ALA A 24 40.96 12.38 27.07
N ILE A 25 41.05 11.44 26.12
CA ILE A 25 42.03 10.34 26.16
C ILE A 25 43.46 10.88 26.09
N VAL A 26 43.72 11.92 25.29
CA VAL A 26 45.04 12.55 25.17
C VAL A 26 45.45 13.27 26.47
N ASP A 27 44.56 14.00 27.16
CA ASP A 27 44.87 14.57 28.48
C ASP A 27 45.20 13.47 29.51
N VAL A 28 44.42 12.40 29.57
CA VAL A 28 44.69 11.28 30.49
C VAL A 28 46.02 10.60 30.14
N PHE A 29 46.32 10.36 28.86
CA PHE A 29 47.61 9.80 28.42
C PHE A 29 48.80 10.73 28.72
N SER A 30 48.63 12.05 28.71
CA SER A 30 49.70 12.99 29.08
C SER A 30 50.16 12.82 30.54
N ARG A 31 49.29 12.29 31.41
CA ARG A 31 49.53 12.09 32.85
C ARG A 31 49.80 10.62 33.23
N ALA A 32 49.18 9.68 32.52
CA ALA A 32 49.23 8.24 32.81
C ALA A 32 50.18 7.44 31.91
N GLY A 33 50.62 8.03 30.79
CA GLY A 33 51.21 7.34 29.66
C GLY A 33 50.15 6.64 28.77
N PRO A 34 50.46 6.35 27.50
CA PRO A 34 49.57 5.62 26.60
C PRO A 34 49.38 4.17 27.07
N VAL A 35 48.13 3.71 27.11
CA VAL A 35 47.79 2.37 27.65
C VAL A 35 47.37 1.42 26.54
N ARG A 36 48.16 0.37 26.34
CA ARG A 36 47.99 -0.60 25.25
C ARG A 36 47.00 -1.71 25.61
N PHE A 37 45.74 -1.49 25.26
CA PHE A 37 44.68 -2.51 25.20
C PHE A 37 44.27 -2.74 23.73
N PRO A 38 43.74 -3.92 23.36
CA PRO A 38 43.12 -4.11 22.04
C PRO A 38 41.88 -3.23 21.91
N SER A 39 41.62 -2.74 20.70
CA SER A 39 40.39 -2.00 20.39
C SER A 39 39.17 -2.90 20.52
N TRP A 40 38.09 -2.35 21.07
CA TRP A 40 36.80 -3.01 21.13
C TRP A 40 36.14 -3.09 19.75
N LYS A 41 36.30 -2.04 18.92
CA LYS A 41 35.80 -2.01 17.54
C LYS A 41 36.67 -2.80 16.55
N PHE A 42 37.99 -2.79 16.74
CA PHE A 42 38.97 -3.45 15.86
C PHE A 42 39.93 -4.33 16.68
N PRO A 43 39.53 -5.53 17.14
CA PRO A 43 40.31 -6.36 18.08
C PRO A 43 41.76 -6.66 17.66
N ASP A 44 42.03 -6.71 16.35
CA ASP A 44 43.35 -6.94 15.76
C ASP A 44 44.30 -5.71 15.87
N ARG A 45 43.81 -4.58 16.38
CA ARG A 45 44.54 -3.30 16.52
C ARG A 45 44.59 -2.86 17.98
N VAL A 46 45.65 -2.17 18.37
CA VAL A 46 45.77 -1.54 19.69
C VAL A 46 44.95 -0.24 19.72
N ALA A 47 44.12 -0.06 20.74
CA ALA A 47 43.16 1.04 20.81
C ALA A 47 43.83 2.44 20.83
N CYS A 48 44.97 2.57 21.52
CA CYS A 48 45.74 3.83 21.55
C CYS A 48 46.46 4.15 20.24
N ASP A 49 46.64 3.15 19.36
CA ASP A 49 47.37 3.27 18.10
C ASP A 49 46.39 3.37 16.89
N LEU A 50 45.09 3.60 17.15
CA LEU A 50 44.09 3.88 16.10
C LEU A 50 44.16 5.33 15.64
N ASP A 51 44.41 5.51 14.34
CA ASP A 51 44.32 6.79 13.65
C ASP A 51 42.85 7.24 13.55
N MET A 52 42.43 8.06 14.50
CA MET A 52 41.08 8.63 14.53
C MET A 52 40.84 9.65 13.42
N VAL A 53 41.87 10.26 12.84
CA VAL A 53 41.70 11.21 11.72
C VAL A 53 41.33 10.43 10.47
N ALA A 54 42.12 9.43 10.09
CA ALA A 54 41.83 8.57 8.95
C ALA A 54 40.49 7.80 9.10
N LEU A 55 40.12 7.41 10.33
CA LEU A 55 38.82 6.78 10.59
C LEU A 55 37.64 7.76 10.43
N LEU A 56 37.77 9.01 10.86
CA LEU A 56 36.75 10.03 10.66
C LEU A 56 36.70 10.51 9.20
N GLU A 57 37.82 10.58 8.49
CA GLU A 57 37.81 10.86 7.04
C GLU A 57 37.16 9.71 6.23
N HIS A 58 37.31 8.46 6.66
CA HIS A 58 36.73 7.31 5.97
C HIS A 58 35.23 7.10 6.24
N TYR A 59 34.76 7.31 7.48
CA TYR A 59 33.36 7.07 7.88
C TYR A 59 32.57 8.37 8.03
N ASP A 60 32.15 8.95 6.90
CA ASP A 60 31.34 10.18 6.83
C ASP A 60 29.95 9.96 6.20
N HIS A 61 29.09 10.97 6.21
CA HIS A 61 27.81 10.96 5.51
C HIS A 61 28.03 11.12 3.98
N VAL A 62 27.50 10.18 3.19
CA VAL A 62 27.62 10.20 1.72
C VAL A 62 26.23 10.40 1.10
N PRO A 63 25.89 11.63 0.63
CA PRO A 63 24.56 11.91 0.10
C PRO A 63 24.34 11.14 -1.21
N GLY A 64 23.42 10.18 -1.17
CA GLY A 64 23.11 9.28 -2.29
C GLY A 64 23.43 7.80 -2.01
N ASP A 65 24.25 7.50 -1.00
CA ASP A 65 24.51 6.13 -0.55
C ASP A 65 23.98 5.92 0.88
N PRO A 66 22.72 5.44 1.04
CA PRO A 66 22.14 5.19 2.35
C PRO A 66 22.73 3.94 3.04
N GLU A 67 23.27 2.97 2.30
CA GLU A 67 23.82 1.75 2.88
C GLU A 67 25.21 2.02 3.50
N PHE A 68 26.09 2.71 2.77
CA PHE A 68 27.37 3.19 3.30
C PHE A 68 27.19 4.20 4.43
N THR A 69 26.21 5.10 4.32
CA THR A 69 25.93 6.08 5.39
C THR A 69 25.39 5.40 6.66
N GLN A 70 24.55 4.37 6.55
CA GLN A 70 24.10 3.58 7.71
C GLN A 70 25.21 2.71 8.31
N LEU A 71 26.08 2.14 7.48
CA LEU A 71 27.28 1.44 7.93
C LEU A 71 28.22 2.38 8.70
N SER A 72 28.49 3.56 8.14
CA SER A 72 29.34 4.58 8.76
C SER A 72 28.76 5.04 10.09
N HIS A 73 27.44 5.26 10.18
CA HIS A 73 26.76 5.55 11.44
C HIS A 73 26.98 4.47 12.51
N ALA A 74 26.78 3.19 12.15
CA ALA A 74 27.02 2.09 13.06
C ALA A 74 28.49 2.03 13.53
N VAL A 75 29.44 2.23 12.62
CA VAL A 75 30.88 2.24 12.95
C VAL A 75 31.27 3.43 13.82
N LEU A 76 30.74 4.63 13.60
CA LEU A 76 31.00 5.79 14.47
C LEU A 76 30.43 5.57 15.88
N LEU A 77 29.23 5.00 16.00
CA LEU A 77 28.63 4.67 17.30
C LEU A 77 29.44 3.59 18.05
N GLU A 78 29.91 2.56 17.33
CA GLU A 78 30.79 1.54 17.89
C GLU A 78 32.18 2.09 18.26
N LEU A 79 32.69 3.09 17.52
CA LEU A 79 33.90 3.82 17.89
C LEU A 79 33.69 4.67 19.16
N VAL A 80 32.51 5.24 19.40
CA VAL A 80 32.23 5.96 20.66
C VAL A 80 32.33 5.01 21.85
N ILE A 81 31.81 3.78 21.72
CA ILE A 81 31.96 2.72 22.72
C ILE A 81 33.44 2.35 22.91
N ASP A 82 34.20 2.20 21.83
CA ASP A 82 35.64 1.93 21.86
C ASP A 82 36.45 3.03 22.59
N ARG A 83 36.23 4.31 22.23
CA ARG A 83 36.88 5.46 22.88
C ARG A 83 36.50 5.55 24.37
N LEU A 84 35.22 5.38 24.73
CA LEU A 84 34.77 5.36 26.13
C LEU A 84 35.42 4.23 26.94
N LEU A 85 35.57 3.04 26.35
CA LEU A 85 36.26 1.92 26.99
C LEU A 85 37.75 2.22 27.18
N LEU A 86 38.43 2.76 26.17
CA LEU A 86 39.83 3.17 26.28
C LEU A 86 40.01 4.25 27.36
N LEU A 87 39.12 5.25 27.43
CA LEU A 87 39.15 6.29 28.46
C LEU A 87 38.97 5.68 29.87
N LEU A 88 37.98 4.83 30.08
CA LEU A 88 37.77 4.12 31.37
C LEU A 88 38.97 3.26 31.77
N GLN A 89 39.59 2.56 30.82
CA GLN A 89 40.78 1.75 31.03
C GLN A 89 42.00 2.61 31.39
N SER A 90 42.14 3.78 30.76
CA SER A 90 43.23 4.74 30.99
C SER A 90 43.09 5.42 32.34
N CYS A 91 41.87 5.83 32.71
CA CYS A 91 41.55 6.33 34.04
C CYS A 91 41.75 5.25 35.11
N ALA A 92 41.36 3.99 34.86
CA ALA A 92 41.63 2.88 35.79
C ALA A 92 43.14 2.65 36.00
N ARG A 93 43.94 2.76 34.93
CA ARG A 93 45.41 2.68 34.98
C ARG A 93 46.02 3.85 35.76
N TYR A 94 45.52 5.07 35.55
CA TYR A 94 45.95 6.27 36.28
C TYR A 94 45.64 6.15 37.79
N LEU A 95 44.42 5.71 38.14
CA LEU A 95 44.03 5.46 39.54
C LEU A 95 44.83 4.33 40.19
N GLU A 96 45.17 3.27 39.44
CA GLU A 96 46.07 2.21 39.91
C GLU A 96 47.48 2.74 40.17
N ASN A 97 48.02 3.60 39.29
CA ASN A 97 49.34 4.22 39.47
C ASN A 97 49.37 5.16 40.70
N LEU A 98 48.31 5.95 40.94
CA LEU A 98 48.21 6.83 42.11
C LEU A 98 48.10 6.08 43.45
N GLY A 99 47.65 4.82 43.43
CA GLY A 99 47.47 3.99 44.62
C GLY A 99 48.68 3.13 45.00
N SER A 100 49.76 3.13 44.22
CA SER A 100 50.94 2.30 44.43
C SER A 100 52.23 3.11 44.48
N GLU A 101 52.55 3.64 45.65
CA GLU A 101 53.95 3.94 45.96
C GLU A 101 54.76 2.63 45.92
N GLN A 102 55.73 2.59 45.00
CA GLN A 102 56.82 1.61 44.95
C GLN A 102 56.41 0.13 44.75
N THR A 103 56.08 -0.26 43.51
CA THR A 103 56.39 -1.61 43.00
C THR A 103 56.57 -1.64 41.48
N VAL A 104 57.39 -2.58 40.99
CA VAL A 104 57.71 -2.72 39.55
C VAL A 104 56.45 -3.09 38.76
N PRO A 105 56.20 -2.49 37.57
CA PRO A 105 54.99 -2.77 36.79
C PRO A 105 54.95 -4.23 36.32
N SER A 106 54.03 -5.01 36.89
CA SER A 106 53.78 -6.38 36.43
C SER A 106 53.23 -6.36 35.01
N ALA A 107 54.02 -6.85 34.05
CA ALA A 107 53.67 -6.97 32.64
C ALA A 107 52.70 -8.14 32.37
N ARG A 108 51.57 -8.16 33.10
CA ARG A 108 50.51 -9.15 32.88
C ARG A 108 49.66 -8.69 31.69
N ALA A 109 49.94 -9.27 30.52
CA ALA A 109 49.21 -9.01 29.29
C ALA A 109 47.69 -9.14 29.51
N ALA A 110 46.92 -8.18 28.98
CA ALA A 110 45.46 -8.24 29.01
C ALA A 110 44.98 -9.41 28.15
N GLY A 111 44.13 -10.27 28.73
CA GLY A 111 43.56 -11.41 27.99
C GLY A 111 42.59 -10.96 26.89
N PRO A 112 42.38 -11.75 25.82
CA PRO A 112 41.81 -11.25 24.55
C PRO A 112 40.32 -10.88 24.52
N CYS A 113 39.66 -10.69 25.68
CA CYS A 113 38.21 -10.49 25.79
C CYS A 113 37.88 -9.28 26.68
N MET A 114 37.98 -8.07 26.12
CA MET A 114 37.69 -6.81 26.83
C MET A 114 36.17 -6.57 26.98
N SER A 115 35.51 -7.29 27.88
CA SER A 115 34.08 -7.08 28.13
C SER A 115 33.83 -5.73 28.83
N VAL A 116 32.77 -5.05 28.40
CA VAL A 116 32.35 -3.73 28.94
C VAL A 116 32.17 -3.79 30.45
N GLY A 117 31.45 -4.79 30.94
CA GLY A 117 31.17 -4.98 32.37
C GLY A 117 32.42 -5.19 33.22
N LEU A 118 33.43 -5.93 32.74
CA LEU A 118 34.70 -6.09 33.47
C LEU A 118 35.54 -4.82 33.44
N THR A 119 35.51 -4.06 32.34
CA THR A 119 36.18 -2.75 32.23
C THR A 119 35.61 -1.76 33.24
N VAL A 120 34.29 -1.56 33.25
CA VAL A 120 33.59 -0.68 34.19
C VAL A 120 33.81 -1.13 35.65
N ARG A 121 33.72 -2.43 35.93
CA ARG A 121 33.94 -2.98 37.28
C ARG A 121 35.38 -2.79 37.76
N ARG A 122 36.39 -2.89 36.87
CA ARG A 122 37.78 -2.59 37.22
C ARG A 122 37.97 -1.12 37.54
N PHE A 123 37.47 -0.22 36.69
CA PHE A 123 37.51 1.22 36.93
C PHE A 123 36.87 1.60 38.28
N TRP A 124 35.66 1.11 38.54
CA TRP A 124 34.95 1.33 39.81
C TRP A 124 35.74 0.79 41.02
N ASN A 125 36.31 -0.41 40.93
CA ASN A 125 37.14 -0.97 42.00
C ASN A 125 38.41 -0.14 42.25
N SER A 126 39.04 0.43 41.22
CA SER A 126 40.20 1.31 41.38
C SER A 126 39.84 2.68 41.96
N LEU A 127 38.66 3.22 41.61
CA LEU A 127 38.11 4.43 42.23
C LEU A 127 37.80 4.21 43.72
N LEU A 128 37.13 3.11 44.08
CA LEU A 128 36.85 2.75 45.48
C LEU A 128 38.14 2.59 46.29
N LYS A 129 39.19 1.98 45.73
CA LYS A 129 40.51 1.89 46.38
C LYS A 129 41.09 3.27 46.69
N LEU A 130 41.05 4.21 45.74
CA LEU A 130 41.54 5.57 45.96
C LEU A 130 40.72 6.29 47.05
N CYS A 131 39.39 6.12 47.06
CA CYS A 131 38.54 6.66 48.13
C CYS A 131 38.92 6.11 49.52
N VAL A 132 39.21 4.81 49.62
CA VAL A 132 39.66 4.17 50.88
C VAL A 132 41.04 4.70 51.30
N LEU A 133 42.00 4.84 50.38
CA LEU A 133 43.31 5.44 50.68
C LEU A 133 43.17 6.88 51.19
N TYR A 134 42.32 7.69 50.56
CA TYR A 134 42.05 9.07 50.99
C TYR A 134 41.38 9.13 52.36
N GLN A 135 40.52 8.17 52.70
CA GLN A 135 39.92 8.05 54.05
C GLN A 135 40.90 7.55 55.12
N GLN A 136 41.97 6.84 54.75
CA GLN A 136 43.01 6.37 55.69
C GLN A 136 44.08 7.44 55.99
N ALA A 137 44.38 8.32 55.03
CA ALA A 137 45.33 9.43 55.19
C ALA A 137 45.18 10.30 56.47
N PRO A 138 43.96 10.70 56.92
CA PRO A 138 43.81 11.48 58.16
C PRO A 138 44.21 10.73 59.44
N HIS A 139 44.20 9.40 59.45
CA HIS A 139 44.57 8.62 60.65
C HIS A 139 46.09 8.53 60.85
N GLN A 140 46.89 8.37 59.79
CA GLN A 140 48.36 8.35 59.93
C GLN A 140 48.92 9.70 60.41
N ARG A 141 48.38 10.84 59.94
CA ARG A 141 48.83 12.17 60.38
C ARG A 141 48.64 12.44 61.88
N ARG A 142 47.79 11.67 62.57
CA ARG A 142 47.51 11.84 64.01
C ARG A 142 48.31 10.86 64.90
N ALA A 143 49.09 9.94 64.31
CA ALA A 143 49.92 8.99 65.06
C ALA A 143 51.38 9.43 65.24
N ASN A 144 51.94 10.20 64.30
CA ASN A 144 53.36 10.58 64.27
C ASN A 144 53.63 12.02 64.73
N GLN A 145 52.84 12.55 65.68
CA GLN A 145 53.03 13.90 66.24
C GLN A 145 53.10 13.83 67.77
N GLY A 146 54.16 13.19 68.27
CA GLY A 146 54.23 12.79 69.68
C GLY A 146 55.62 12.49 70.24
N GLU A 147 56.72 12.97 69.66
CA GLU A 147 58.04 12.91 70.31
C GLU A 147 58.97 14.05 69.84
N ILE A 148 59.74 14.62 70.77
CA ILE A 148 60.71 15.70 70.51
C ILE A 148 62.12 15.22 70.87
N PRO A 149 63.05 15.20 69.91
CA PRO A 149 64.46 15.37 70.20
C PRO A 149 64.98 16.75 69.77
N THR A 150 65.92 17.29 70.54
CA THR A 150 66.58 18.58 70.35
C THR A 150 67.72 18.56 69.32
N SER A 151 68.21 19.77 68.99
CA SER A 151 69.58 20.13 68.52
C SER A 151 69.75 20.58 67.05
N LYS A 152 70.76 21.44 66.84
CA LYS A 152 71.16 22.08 65.56
C LYS A 152 72.27 21.25 64.89
N PRO A 153 72.54 21.40 63.58
CA PRO A 153 73.70 22.25 63.22
C PRO A 153 73.65 23.01 61.87
N THR A 154 74.13 24.26 61.91
CA THR A 154 75.23 24.88 61.11
C THR A 154 75.30 24.81 59.55
N ALA A 155 75.81 25.91 58.96
CA ALA A 155 76.30 26.11 57.56
C ALA A 155 75.23 26.14 56.44
N LYS A 156 75.39 26.81 55.28
CA LYS A 156 76.34 27.82 54.71
C LYS A 156 75.61 28.44 53.48
N GLY A 157 75.79 29.69 53.03
CA GLY A 157 76.49 30.86 53.56
C GLY A 157 76.70 31.96 52.49
N GLU A 158 77.21 33.13 52.92
CA GLU A 158 78.05 34.07 52.15
C GLU A 158 77.43 35.05 51.09
N PRO A 159 78.12 36.17 50.71
CA PRO A 159 77.59 37.50 51.08
C PRO A 159 77.80 38.67 50.08
N ALA A 160 77.54 39.91 50.52
CA ALA A 160 78.26 41.11 50.03
C ALA A 160 78.40 42.23 51.10
N LYS A 161 79.67 42.60 51.41
CA LYS A 161 80.29 43.95 51.65
C LYS A 161 79.41 45.13 52.15
N SER A 162 79.86 46.07 53.01
CA SER A 162 81.10 46.24 53.85
C SER A 162 80.98 47.50 54.76
N PRO A 163 81.67 47.63 55.93
CA PRO A 163 81.46 48.73 56.91
C PRO A 163 82.70 49.59 57.31
N GLU A 164 82.48 50.79 57.87
CA GLU A 164 83.42 51.66 58.64
C GLU A 164 82.61 52.47 59.70
N PHE A 165 82.94 52.53 61.01
CA PHE A 165 83.95 53.33 61.77
C PHE A 165 83.64 54.86 61.86
N VAL A 166 83.93 55.65 62.93
CA VAL A 166 84.80 55.50 64.15
C VAL A 166 84.06 55.86 65.48
N THR A 167 84.68 56.50 66.50
CA THR A 167 84.12 56.84 67.85
C THR A 167 84.78 58.08 68.52
N ALA A 168 84.20 58.62 69.62
CA ALA A 168 84.86 59.03 70.90
C ALA A 168 84.66 60.44 71.55
N LYS A 169 84.35 60.40 72.87
CA LYS A 169 84.55 61.27 74.07
C LYS A 169 85.41 62.57 74.01
N PHE A 170 85.14 63.56 74.92
CA PHE A 170 86.00 63.92 76.10
C PHE A 170 85.43 65.04 77.04
N ILE A 171 86.12 65.34 78.16
CA ILE A 171 85.70 66.26 79.28
C ILE A 171 86.94 66.99 79.90
N LYS A 172 86.88 68.32 80.21
CA LYS A 172 87.56 68.97 81.38
C LYS A 172 87.18 70.46 81.62
N ALA A 173 87.74 71.08 82.68
CA ALA A 173 87.45 72.43 83.23
C ALA A 173 88.75 73.14 83.79
N PRO A 174 88.75 74.11 84.76
CA PRO A 174 88.58 75.57 84.58
C PRO A 174 89.67 76.47 85.31
N SER A 175 89.34 77.75 85.62
CA SER A 175 90.03 78.77 86.50
C SER A 175 91.05 79.74 85.84
N PRO A 176 91.54 80.85 86.50
CA PRO A 176 91.15 81.55 87.75
C PRO A 176 91.07 83.12 87.67
N MET A 177 90.82 83.80 88.82
CA MET A 177 90.85 85.27 89.07
C MET A 177 92.29 85.86 89.13
N PRO A 178 92.54 87.20 89.07
CA PRO A 178 92.64 88.02 90.32
C PRO A 178 92.41 89.57 90.18
N GLY A 179 92.49 90.32 91.29
CA GLY A 179 92.95 91.73 91.28
C GLY A 179 92.33 92.71 92.30
N LEU A 180 93.09 93.11 93.32
CA LEU A 180 92.76 94.24 94.21
C LEU A 180 94.01 95.13 94.39
N GLN A 181 93.88 96.47 94.36
CA GLN A 181 94.97 97.40 94.68
C GLN A 181 94.48 98.63 95.43
N SER A 182 95.21 99.01 96.48
CA SER A 182 95.02 100.24 97.25
C SER A 182 96.31 101.06 97.22
N PRO A 183 96.32 102.33 96.77
CA PRO A 183 97.49 103.19 96.88
C PRO A 183 97.50 103.89 98.24
N ALA A 184 98.44 103.52 99.11
CA ALA A 184 98.83 104.40 100.20
C ALA A 184 99.55 105.63 99.63
N ARG A 185 99.26 106.84 100.12
CA ARG A 185 100.12 108.02 99.87
C ARG A 185 101.01 108.27 101.09
N THR A 186 102.29 108.38 100.81
CA THR A 186 103.37 108.57 101.77
C THR A 186 103.32 109.95 102.42
N ALA A 187 103.60 110.02 103.72
CA ALA A 187 103.92 111.28 104.37
C ALA A 187 105.26 111.82 103.86
N GLU A 188 105.33 113.11 103.57
CA GLU A 188 106.60 113.78 103.25
C GLU A 188 107.43 113.91 104.53
N ASN A 189 108.66 113.38 104.50
CA ASN A 189 109.47 113.17 105.70
C ASN A 189 110.39 114.38 105.95
N THR A 190 109.84 115.47 106.47
CA THR A 190 110.58 116.66 106.90
C THR A 190 111.42 116.38 108.15
N ARG A 191 112.59 115.76 107.93
CA ARG A 191 113.63 115.51 108.94
C ARG A 191 114.28 116.81 109.44
N ASN A 192 113.56 117.59 110.23
CA ASN A 192 114.17 118.68 111.00
C ASN A 192 114.87 118.10 112.23
N VAL A 193 116.17 117.83 112.11
CA VAL A 193 117.04 117.50 113.25
C VAL A 193 117.34 118.77 114.04
N HIS A 194 116.34 119.23 114.80
CA HIS A 194 116.46 120.29 115.78
C HIS A 194 116.25 119.65 117.15
N SER A 195 117.33 119.46 117.90
CA SER A 195 117.25 119.00 119.29
C SER A 195 116.55 120.07 120.12
N GLN A 196 115.34 119.77 120.62
CA GLN A 196 114.61 120.69 121.50
C GLN A 196 115.48 121.03 122.72
N THR A 197 115.78 122.31 122.86
CA THR A 197 116.31 122.90 124.09
C THR A 197 115.20 122.95 125.15
N VAL A 198 115.56 123.03 126.43
CA VAL A 198 114.58 122.99 127.54
C VAL A 198 113.48 124.07 127.39
N GLU A 199 113.82 125.23 126.82
CA GLU A 199 112.89 126.34 126.56
C GLU A 199 111.94 126.08 125.38
N THR A 200 112.33 125.25 124.40
CA THR A 200 111.50 124.88 123.24
C THR A 200 110.74 123.56 123.43
N ALA A 201 110.95 122.86 124.55
CA ALA A 201 110.24 121.63 124.90
C ALA A 201 108.75 121.84 125.25
N LEU A 202 108.35 123.08 125.60
CA LEU A 202 107.00 123.42 126.07
C LEU A 202 106.03 123.88 124.96
N VAL A 203 106.49 123.98 123.70
CA VAL A 203 105.65 124.38 122.56
C VAL A 203 105.60 123.24 121.53
N PRO A 204 104.40 122.75 121.13
CA PRO A 204 104.27 121.69 120.15
C PRO A 204 104.59 122.17 118.74
N CYS A 205 105.22 121.32 117.92
CA CYS A 205 105.61 121.66 116.55
C CYS A 205 104.46 121.54 115.53
N ASP A 206 104.58 122.25 114.41
CA ASP A 206 103.54 122.35 113.37
C ASP A 206 103.14 121.00 112.76
N ALA A 207 104.08 120.05 112.67
CA ALA A 207 103.80 118.69 112.21
C ALA A 207 102.79 117.97 113.13
N CYS A 208 102.93 118.11 114.45
CA CYS A 208 101.96 117.57 115.41
C CYS A 208 100.60 118.26 115.27
N THR A 209 100.57 119.58 115.09
CA THR A 209 99.34 120.35 114.88
C THR A 209 98.62 119.92 113.60
N SER A 210 99.35 119.73 112.49
CA SER A 210 98.82 119.28 111.20
C SER A 210 98.28 117.85 111.23
N VAL A 211 99.00 116.92 111.87
CA VAL A 211 98.55 115.53 112.07
C VAL A 211 97.29 115.49 112.94
N GLN A 212 97.22 116.30 114.01
CA GLN A 212 96.01 116.37 114.84
C GLN A 212 94.82 117.02 114.11
N GLY A 213 95.06 118.02 113.25
CA GLY A 213 94.01 118.58 112.38
C GLY A 213 93.44 117.51 111.43
N SER A 214 94.32 116.78 110.75
CA SER A 214 93.96 115.66 109.88
C SER A 214 93.18 114.58 110.62
N LEU A 215 93.61 114.23 111.83
CA LEU A 215 92.96 113.25 112.71
C LEU A 215 91.56 113.70 113.14
N ARG A 216 91.34 115.01 113.38
CA ARG A 216 90.01 115.58 113.66
C ARG A 216 89.09 115.46 112.45
N GLU A 217 89.56 115.77 111.23
CA GLU A 217 88.72 115.66 110.01
C GLU A 217 88.37 114.21 109.64
N VAL A 218 89.34 113.28 109.65
CA VAL A 218 89.06 111.85 109.45
C VAL A 218 88.15 111.31 110.56
N GLY A 219 88.26 111.87 111.78
CA GLY A 219 87.34 111.60 112.88
C GLY A 219 85.89 111.95 112.53
N LYS A 220 85.62 113.20 112.08
CA LYS A 220 84.29 113.62 111.62
C LYS A 220 83.70 112.70 110.56
N VAL A 221 84.52 112.25 109.59
CA VAL A 221 84.06 111.32 108.54
C VAL A 221 83.62 109.99 109.15
N VAL A 222 84.43 109.38 110.03
CA VAL A 222 84.06 108.13 110.72
C VAL A 222 82.79 108.30 111.57
N ILE A 223 82.64 109.43 112.28
CA ILE A 223 81.44 109.77 113.05
C ILE A 223 80.21 109.84 112.13
N SER A 224 80.29 110.58 111.01
CA SER A 224 79.20 110.73 110.06
C SER A 224 78.80 109.41 109.39
N LEU A 225 79.78 108.52 109.13
CA LEU A 225 79.54 107.22 108.53
C LEU A 225 78.89 106.25 109.53
N CYS A 226 79.25 106.29 110.81
CA CYS A 226 78.50 105.60 111.85
C CYS A 226 77.06 106.12 111.93
N GLN A 227 76.88 107.45 112.00
CA GLN A 227 75.55 108.08 112.07
C GLN A 227 74.67 107.76 110.86
N SER A 228 75.22 107.76 109.64
CA SER A 228 74.48 107.40 108.43
C SER A 228 74.01 105.94 108.39
N GLN A 229 74.62 105.07 109.19
CA GLN A 229 74.21 103.66 109.39
C GLN A 229 73.47 103.44 110.72
N ASN A 230 73.05 104.52 111.40
CA ASN A 230 72.42 104.52 112.72
C ASN A 230 73.25 103.79 113.82
N LEU A 231 74.58 103.75 113.67
CA LEU A 231 75.50 103.17 114.64
C LEU A 231 75.95 104.23 115.67
N PRO A 232 76.06 103.88 116.96
CA PRO A 232 76.64 104.79 117.95
C PRO A 232 78.11 105.04 117.64
N SER A 233 78.51 106.31 117.66
CA SER A 233 79.92 106.71 117.53
C SER A 233 80.51 107.04 118.91
N SER A 234 81.51 106.26 119.32
CA SER A 234 82.27 106.56 120.54
C SER A 234 83.30 107.66 120.29
N LEU A 235 83.77 107.81 119.06
CA LEU A 235 84.62 108.93 118.69
C LEU A 235 83.87 110.26 118.76
N GLY A 236 82.59 110.30 118.37
CA GLY A 236 81.77 111.51 118.45
C GLY A 236 81.58 111.99 119.89
N GLN A 237 81.30 111.05 120.81
CA GLN A 237 81.21 111.34 122.24
C GLN A 237 82.54 111.86 122.81
N PHE A 238 83.67 111.24 122.42
CA PHE A 238 84.99 111.67 122.87
C PHE A 238 85.43 113.00 122.24
N GLN A 239 85.12 113.24 120.97
CA GLN A 239 85.37 114.51 120.29
C GLN A 239 84.66 115.66 120.99
N GLN A 240 83.37 115.48 121.33
CA GLN A 240 82.59 116.45 122.10
C GLN A 240 83.32 116.80 123.42
N LEU A 241 83.63 115.77 124.23
CA LEU A 241 84.30 115.93 125.52
C LEU A 241 85.67 116.62 125.42
N VAL A 242 86.47 116.28 124.41
CA VAL A 242 87.80 116.89 124.16
C VAL A 242 87.67 118.33 123.69
N GLN A 243 86.67 118.64 122.87
CA GLN A 243 86.43 119.99 122.38
C GLN A 243 85.90 120.91 123.49
N ASP A 244 85.04 120.40 124.37
CA ASP A 244 84.51 121.14 125.54
C ASP A 244 85.59 121.39 126.61
N SER A 245 86.55 120.48 126.79
CA SER A 245 87.56 120.54 127.87
C SER A 245 88.91 121.17 127.47
N MET A 246 89.33 121.06 126.20
CA MET A 246 90.63 121.58 125.71
C MET A 246 90.53 122.47 124.46
N GLY A 247 89.36 122.52 123.81
CA GLY A 247 89.08 123.41 122.69
C GLY A 247 90.03 123.24 121.49
N LEU A 248 90.63 124.36 121.08
CA LEU A 248 91.56 124.43 119.94
C LEU A 248 93.03 124.28 120.32
N ARG A 249 93.36 123.96 121.58
CA ARG A 249 94.76 123.66 121.95
C ARG A 249 95.21 122.33 121.32
N PRO A 250 96.50 122.21 120.96
CA PRO A 250 97.10 120.92 120.62
C PRO A 250 96.94 119.92 121.77
N LEU A 251 96.49 118.72 121.44
CA LEU A 251 96.15 117.67 122.38
C LEU A 251 97.41 116.98 122.92
N PRO A 252 97.46 116.63 124.23
CA PRO A 252 98.49 115.75 124.76
C PRO A 252 98.50 114.38 124.06
N ALA A 253 99.68 113.76 123.96
CA ALA A 253 99.85 112.47 123.27
C ALA A 253 98.91 111.36 123.80
N ALA A 254 98.62 111.35 125.12
CA ALA A 254 97.66 110.41 125.71
C ALA A 254 96.22 110.59 125.21
N THR A 255 95.81 111.83 124.93
CA THR A 255 94.49 112.17 124.37
C THR A 255 94.41 111.81 122.89
N VAL A 256 95.51 111.97 122.13
CA VAL A 256 95.62 111.50 120.74
C VAL A 256 95.56 109.97 120.67
N GLY A 257 96.19 109.27 121.62
CA GLY A 257 96.09 107.81 121.76
C GLY A 257 94.65 107.35 122.02
N HIS A 258 93.93 108.03 122.92
CA HIS A 258 92.49 107.77 123.13
C HIS A 258 91.65 108.05 121.88
N TRP A 259 91.90 109.14 121.16
CA TRP A 259 91.19 109.45 119.91
C TRP A 259 91.33 108.31 118.89
N ALA A 260 92.56 107.82 118.67
CA ALA A 260 92.81 106.68 117.79
C ALA A 260 92.11 105.39 118.28
N ALA A 261 92.01 105.16 119.59
CA ALA A 261 91.29 104.03 120.15
C ALA A 261 89.77 104.13 119.93
N GLU A 262 89.13 105.28 120.19
CA GLU A 262 87.69 105.46 119.94
C GLU A 262 87.36 105.42 118.44
N GLN A 263 88.21 105.98 117.59
CA GLN A 263 88.09 105.88 116.13
C GLN A 263 88.19 104.42 115.65
N SER A 264 89.07 103.63 116.26
CA SER A 264 89.21 102.20 115.96
C SER A 264 87.98 101.39 116.37
N LYS A 265 87.30 101.74 117.49
CA LYS A 265 86.02 101.11 117.88
C LYS A 265 84.92 101.39 116.85
N ASP A 266 84.85 102.62 116.33
CA ASP A 266 83.84 103.01 115.34
C ASP A 266 84.09 102.37 113.97
N LEU A 267 85.34 102.34 113.51
CA LEU A 267 85.74 101.57 112.32
C LEU A 267 85.46 100.06 112.48
N MET A 268 85.64 99.50 113.68
CA MET A 268 85.28 98.11 113.98
C MET A 268 83.76 97.87 113.93
N ARG A 269 82.94 98.82 114.43
CA ARG A 269 81.46 98.76 114.31
C ARG A 269 81.02 98.75 112.85
N LEU A 270 81.59 99.64 112.04
CA LEU A 270 81.33 99.72 110.60
C LEU A 270 81.75 98.43 109.87
N SER A 271 82.95 97.92 110.14
CA SER A 271 83.43 96.64 109.58
C SER A 271 82.49 95.47 109.94
N LYS A 272 82.03 95.41 111.20
CA LYS A 272 81.08 94.39 111.67
C LYS A 272 79.69 94.53 111.01
N HIS A 273 79.28 95.73 110.61
CA HIS A 273 78.02 95.96 109.90
C HIS A 273 78.10 95.59 108.41
N ILE A 274 79.24 95.87 107.76
CA ILE A 274 79.48 95.58 106.33
C ILE A 274 79.54 94.07 106.05
N GLY A 275 80.04 93.25 106.98
CA GLY A 275 80.14 91.79 106.83
C GLY A 275 78.79 91.11 106.48
N PRO A 276 77.76 91.19 107.35
CA PRO A 276 76.44 90.62 107.10
C PRO A 276 75.75 91.14 105.82
N LEU A 277 75.99 92.40 105.44
CA LEU A 277 75.43 92.96 104.21
C LEU A 277 76.06 92.35 102.95
N ARG A 278 77.33 91.95 103.00
CA ARG A 278 77.98 91.20 101.90
C ARG A 278 77.42 89.79 101.78
N THR A 279 77.29 89.06 102.90
CA THR A 279 76.74 87.69 102.85
C THR A 279 75.28 87.69 102.41
N GLN A 280 74.46 88.66 102.85
CA GLN A 280 73.09 88.82 102.35
C GLN A 280 73.02 89.14 100.85
N LEU A 281 73.97 89.92 100.32
CA LEU A 281 74.07 90.17 98.88
C LEU A 281 74.44 88.89 98.12
N GLU A 282 75.47 88.17 98.57
CA GLU A 282 75.91 86.90 97.96
C GLU A 282 74.80 85.82 98.01
N GLU A 283 74.05 85.73 99.11
CA GLU A 283 72.86 84.88 99.25
C GLU A 283 71.74 85.31 98.28
N ALA A 284 71.45 86.61 98.16
CA ALA A 284 70.44 87.13 97.24
C ALA A 284 70.84 86.93 95.76
N GLU A 285 72.13 87.02 95.42
CA GLU A 285 72.62 86.70 94.09
C GLU A 285 72.54 85.20 93.79
N GLY A 286 72.84 84.34 94.76
CA GLY A 286 72.61 82.90 94.65
C GLY A 286 71.12 82.53 94.46
N GLN A 287 70.22 83.21 95.16
CA GLN A 287 68.77 83.06 94.98
C GLN A 287 68.31 83.54 93.59
N LYS A 288 68.78 84.72 93.15
CA LYS A 288 68.55 85.29 91.80
C LYS A 288 68.98 84.32 90.70
N ASP A 289 70.16 83.70 90.82
CA ASP A 289 70.67 82.77 89.79
C ASP A 289 70.01 81.38 89.88
N GLY A 290 69.62 80.93 91.07
CA GLY A 290 68.77 79.75 91.25
C GLY A 290 67.38 79.92 90.60
N LEU A 291 66.74 81.08 90.79
CA LEU A 291 65.47 81.43 90.14
C LEU A 291 65.61 81.54 88.62
N ARG A 292 66.69 82.14 88.11
CA ARG A 292 66.99 82.17 86.66
C ARG A 292 67.10 80.76 86.06
N LYS A 293 67.73 79.82 86.78
CA LYS A 293 67.82 78.42 86.36
C LYS A 293 66.45 77.73 86.34
N GLN A 294 65.64 77.93 87.37
CA GLN A 294 64.26 77.39 87.43
C GLN A 294 63.37 77.96 86.31
N VAL A 295 63.49 79.26 85.99
CA VAL A 295 62.77 79.87 84.86
C VAL A 295 63.19 79.21 83.53
N GLY A 296 64.48 79.05 83.27
CA GLY A 296 64.96 78.38 82.05
C GLY A 296 64.52 76.91 81.94
N GLU A 297 64.48 76.18 83.06
CA GLU A 297 63.96 74.80 83.11
C GLU A 297 62.45 74.74 82.83
N LEU A 298 61.67 75.68 83.37
CA LEU A 298 60.23 75.80 83.12
C LEU A 298 59.91 76.26 81.69
N GLU A 299 60.69 77.19 81.13
CA GLU A 299 60.59 77.62 79.73
C GLU A 299 60.88 76.46 78.76
N GLN A 300 61.92 75.67 79.05
CA GLN A 300 62.26 74.49 78.25
C GLN A 300 61.17 73.40 78.34
N ALA A 301 60.65 73.13 79.55
CA ALA A 301 59.55 72.19 79.74
C ALA A 301 58.26 72.65 79.03
N LEU A 302 57.90 73.93 79.14
CA LEU A 302 56.76 74.52 78.44
C LEU A 302 56.90 74.43 76.91
N GLN A 303 58.11 74.60 76.38
CA GLN A 303 58.36 74.49 74.94
C GLN A 303 58.34 73.03 74.44
N GLN A 304 58.74 72.07 75.27
CA GLN A 304 58.54 70.64 75.00
C GLN A 304 57.06 70.27 75.00
N GLU A 305 56.31 70.69 76.02
CA GLU A 305 54.87 70.43 76.19
C GLU A 305 54.04 70.98 75.02
N ARG A 306 54.35 72.20 74.56
CA ARG A 306 53.79 72.78 73.33
C ARG A 306 54.09 71.94 72.09
N GLY A 307 55.34 71.47 71.95
CA GLY A 307 55.75 70.63 70.82
C GLY A 307 55.04 69.26 70.80
N GLU A 308 54.83 68.67 71.98
CA GLU A 308 54.09 67.42 72.12
C GLU A 308 52.60 67.60 71.86
N ARG A 309 51.97 68.63 72.42
CA ARG A 309 50.58 69.03 72.09
C ARG A 309 50.39 69.26 70.59
N GLN A 310 51.35 69.92 69.92
CA GLN A 310 51.23 70.19 68.49
C GLN A 310 51.34 68.90 67.66
N ARG A 311 52.24 67.96 67.99
CA ARG A 311 52.29 66.64 67.35
C ARG A 311 50.99 65.86 67.58
N GLN A 312 50.48 65.83 68.81
CA GLN A 312 49.22 65.16 69.15
C GLN A 312 48.03 65.76 68.39
N ALA A 313 47.99 67.09 68.23
CA ALA A 313 46.95 67.77 67.44
C ALA A 313 47.06 67.41 65.95
N GLU A 314 48.26 67.41 65.38
CA GLU A 314 48.47 66.98 63.99
C GLU A 314 48.13 65.49 63.76
N GLU A 315 48.49 64.61 64.69
CA GLU A 315 48.18 63.18 64.64
C GLU A 315 46.66 62.94 64.76
N ALA A 316 45.99 63.62 65.71
CA ALA A 316 44.54 63.61 65.82
C ALA A 316 43.86 64.11 64.54
N GLN A 317 44.36 65.20 63.94
CA GLN A 317 43.82 65.73 62.68
C GLN A 317 44.03 64.77 61.49
N LYS A 318 45.20 64.11 61.41
CA LYS A 318 45.49 63.06 60.42
C LYS A 318 44.59 61.83 60.62
N CYS A 319 44.26 61.47 61.86
CA CYS A 319 43.32 60.38 62.17
C CYS A 319 41.87 60.75 61.87
N LEU A 320 41.43 61.97 62.16
CA LEU A 320 40.10 62.47 61.80
C LEU A 320 39.91 62.49 60.28
N ALA A 321 40.87 63.03 59.53
CA ALA A 321 40.80 63.08 58.06
C ALA A 321 40.71 61.69 57.42
N LYS A 322 41.42 60.69 57.98
CA LYS A 322 41.26 59.27 57.59
C LYS A 322 39.86 58.77 57.89
N TRP A 323 39.38 58.94 59.11
CA TRP A 323 38.06 58.45 59.53
C TRP A 323 36.91 59.09 58.73
N GLU A 324 37.03 60.37 58.35
CA GLU A 324 36.07 61.02 57.46
C GLU A 324 36.11 60.44 56.03
N HIS A 325 37.30 60.11 55.52
CA HIS A 325 37.45 59.44 54.22
C HIS A 325 36.88 58.01 54.25
N ASP A 326 37.23 57.21 55.26
CA ASP A 326 36.71 55.86 55.47
C ASP A 326 35.18 55.87 55.59
N LYS A 327 34.62 56.82 56.33
CA LYS A 327 33.17 57.06 56.45
C LYS A 327 32.53 57.42 55.12
N GLN A 328 33.17 58.26 54.31
CA GLN A 328 32.66 58.65 52.99
C GLN A 328 32.71 57.47 52.00
N GLN A 329 33.79 56.68 52.01
CA GLN A 329 33.90 55.43 51.25
C GLN A 329 32.80 54.44 51.64
N LEU A 330 32.61 54.15 52.92
CA LEU A 330 31.56 53.25 53.42
C LEU A 330 30.15 53.74 53.07
N LEU A 331 29.92 55.06 53.02
CA LEU A 331 28.65 55.63 52.55
C LEU A 331 28.45 55.39 51.04
N THR A 332 29.48 55.57 50.20
CA THR A 332 29.40 55.27 48.76
C THR A 332 29.22 53.78 48.47
N GLU A 333 29.96 52.90 49.16
CA GLU A 333 29.79 51.44 49.06
C GLU A 333 28.36 51.03 49.48
N THR A 334 27.82 51.68 50.52
CA THR A 334 26.44 51.46 50.98
C THR A 334 25.39 51.92 49.96
N SER A 335 25.59 53.03 49.25
CA SER A 335 24.68 53.45 48.17
C SER A 335 24.77 52.50 46.97
N ASP A 336 25.98 52.06 46.60
CA ASP A 336 26.20 51.12 45.51
C ASP A 336 25.56 49.76 45.79
N LEU A 337 25.69 49.26 47.03
CA LEU A 337 25.05 48.02 47.47
C LEU A 337 23.52 48.15 47.47
N LYS A 338 22.96 49.29 47.93
CA LYS A 338 21.51 49.55 47.85
C LYS A 338 21.02 49.60 46.40
N MET A 339 21.77 50.21 45.49
CA MET A 339 21.41 50.23 44.06
C MET A 339 21.44 48.82 43.48
N LYS A 340 22.48 48.02 43.76
CA LYS A 340 22.59 46.61 43.32
C LYS A 340 21.45 45.75 43.87
N VAL A 341 21.07 45.92 45.15
CA VAL A 341 19.92 45.22 45.75
C VAL A 341 18.63 45.60 45.03
N ALA A 342 18.35 46.89 44.81
CA ALA A 342 17.15 47.33 44.10
C ALA A 342 17.08 46.82 42.64
N THR A 343 18.22 46.72 41.95
CA THR A 343 18.31 46.08 40.62
C THR A 343 17.98 44.60 40.70
N LEU A 344 18.58 43.86 41.63
CA LEU A 344 18.35 42.41 41.81
C LEU A 344 16.91 42.10 42.26
N GLU A 345 16.29 42.96 43.08
CA GLU A 345 14.87 42.86 43.44
C GLU A 345 13.96 43.06 42.22
N GLY A 346 14.31 43.99 41.33
CA GLY A 346 13.62 44.20 40.05
C GLY A 346 13.76 43.00 39.11
N GLU A 347 14.98 42.49 38.93
CA GLU A 347 15.28 41.30 38.11
C GLU A 347 14.56 40.05 38.66
N LEU A 348 14.61 39.82 39.98
CA LEU A 348 13.91 38.71 40.64
C LEU A 348 12.40 38.79 40.42
N LYS A 349 11.81 39.98 40.55
CA LYS A 349 10.38 40.19 40.29
C LYS A 349 10.03 39.94 38.82
N GLN A 350 10.85 40.41 37.88
CA GLN A 350 10.65 40.16 36.45
C GLN A 350 10.76 38.67 36.11
N GLN A 351 11.69 37.93 36.74
CA GLN A 351 11.78 36.47 36.59
C GLN A 351 10.57 35.76 37.20
N GLN A 352 10.03 36.23 38.33
CA GLN A 352 8.82 35.68 38.93
C GLN A 352 7.58 35.91 38.05
N GLU A 353 7.39 37.13 37.53
CA GLU A 353 6.31 37.46 36.58
C GLU A 353 6.44 36.65 35.28
N SER A 354 7.66 36.49 34.76
CA SER A 354 7.98 35.62 33.61
C SER A 354 7.64 34.15 33.88
N THR A 355 8.01 33.64 35.06
CA THR A 355 7.74 32.24 35.46
C THR A 355 6.23 31.99 35.53
N GLN A 356 5.48 32.87 36.18
CA GLN A 356 4.02 32.79 36.24
C GLN A 356 3.37 32.85 34.84
N ALA A 357 3.88 33.71 33.95
CA ALA A 357 3.41 33.77 32.56
C ALA A 357 3.71 32.50 31.75
N MET A 358 4.74 31.74 32.11
CA MET A 358 5.06 30.43 31.52
C MET A 358 4.23 29.30 32.14
N GLU A 359 3.98 29.33 33.46
CA GLU A 359 3.08 28.39 34.15
C GLU A 359 1.64 28.48 33.62
N THR A 360 1.10 29.70 33.44
CA THR A 360 -0.24 29.89 32.88
C THR A 360 -0.34 29.41 31.42
N LYS A 361 0.73 29.55 30.63
CA LYS A 361 0.79 29.01 29.26
C LYS A 361 0.88 27.48 29.26
N ALA A 362 1.63 26.89 30.19
CA ALA A 362 1.69 25.44 30.34
C ALA A 362 0.32 24.84 30.71
N GLN A 363 -0.43 25.50 31.59
CA GLN A 363 -1.80 25.13 31.93
C GLN A 363 -2.74 25.24 30.71
N GLN A 364 -2.69 26.33 29.95
CA GLN A 364 -3.48 26.50 28.71
C GLN A 364 -3.17 25.40 27.68
N LEU A 365 -1.89 25.07 27.47
CA LEU A 365 -1.47 24.01 26.55
C LEU A 365 -1.90 22.61 27.03
N GLN A 366 -1.93 22.37 28.35
CA GLN A 366 -2.45 21.13 28.92
C GLN A 366 -3.95 20.98 28.67
N GLU A 367 -4.75 22.02 28.94
CA GLU A 367 -6.18 21.99 28.62
C GLU A 367 -6.45 21.83 27.11
N GLU A 368 -5.64 22.45 26.25
CA GLU A 368 -5.72 22.24 24.80
C GLU A 368 -5.38 20.79 24.40
N ALA A 369 -4.39 20.17 25.03
CA ALA A 369 -4.06 18.77 24.78
C ALA A 369 -5.20 17.83 25.19
N GLU A 370 -5.85 18.08 26.33
CA GLU A 370 -7.01 17.32 26.81
C GLU A 370 -8.23 17.49 25.87
N ARG A 371 -8.51 18.72 25.42
CA ARG A 371 -9.56 19.00 24.41
C ARG A 371 -9.28 18.28 23.08
N ARG A 372 -8.02 18.22 22.65
CA ARG A 372 -7.61 17.50 21.43
C ARG A 372 -7.75 15.98 21.59
N ALA A 373 -7.36 15.42 22.72
CA ALA A 373 -7.48 13.99 22.99
C ALA A 373 -8.95 13.52 23.00
N GLU A 374 -9.87 14.32 23.53
CA GLU A 374 -11.31 14.03 23.45
C GLU A 374 -11.85 14.18 22.01
N ALA A 375 -11.39 15.17 21.24
CA ALA A 375 -11.74 15.29 19.82
C ALA A 375 -11.20 14.10 18.99
N GLU A 376 -9.99 13.62 19.24
CA GLU A 376 -9.41 12.42 18.62
C GLU A 376 -10.23 11.16 18.97
N ARG A 377 -10.70 11.04 20.22
CA ARG A 377 -11.61 9.97 20.65
C ARG A 377 -12.94 9.98 19.89
N GLN A 378 -13.51 11.17 19.66
CA GLN A 378 -14.74 11.33 18.89
C GLN A 378 -14.53 11.02 17.40
N VAL A 379 -13.37 11.40 16.81
CA VAL A 379 -13.00 11.00 15.45
C VAL A 379 -12.90 9.47 15.32
N GLN A 380 -12.23 8.79 16.25
CA GLN A 380 -12.13 7.32 16.26
C GLN A 380 -13.51 6.65 16.32
N GLN A 381 -14.43 7.14 17.17
CA GLN A 381 -15.81 6.63 17.23
C GLN A 381 -16.61 6.87 15.95
N LEU A 382 -16.33 7.94 15.20
CA LEU A 382 -16.94 8.20 13.89
C LEU A 382 -16.33 7.31 12.79
N GLU A 383 -15.01 7.07 12.82
CA GLU A 383 -14.35 6.14 11.91
C GLU A 383 -14.84 4.70 12.08
N GLU A 384 -15.03 4.23 13.31
CA GLU A 384 -15.65 2.93 13.61
C GLU A 384 -17.08 2.83 13.05
N GLN A 385 -17.89 3.88 13.21
CA GLN A 385 -19.24 3.94 12.64
C GLN A 385 -19.23 3.94 11.11
N VAL A 386 -18.32 4.68 10.47
CA VAL A 386 -18.15 4.69 9.00
C VAL A 386 -17.73 3.31 8.49
N GLN A 387 -16.80 2.63 9.15
CA GLN A 387 -16.40 1.26 8.80
C GLN A 387 -17.57 0.27 8.94
N LEU A 388 -18.37 0.36 10.01
CA LEU A 388 -19.56 -0.46 10.21
C LEU A 388 -20.63 -0.22 9.13
N LEU A 389 -20.86 1.05 8.76
CA LEU A 389 -21.80 1.41 7.70
C LEU A 389 -21.31 0.98 6.31
N ALA A 390 -20.01 1.09 6.03
CA ALA A 390 -19.40 0.57 4.80
C ALA A 390 -19.58 -0.95 4.69
N GLY A 391 -19.29 -1.72 5.75
CA GLY A 391 -19.50 -3.16 5.77
C GLY A 391 -20.97 -3.57 5.57
N ARG A 392 -21.92 -2.78 6.10
CA ARG A 392 -23.37 -2.97 5.85
C ARG A 392 -23.74 -2.66 4.40
N LEU A 393 -23.17 -1.61 3.81
CA LEU A 393 -23.38 -1.24 2.41
C LEU A 393 -22.84 -2.32 1.47
N ASP A 394 -21.63 -2.82 1.71
CA ASP A 394 -21.04 -3.95 0.97
C ASP A 394 -21.90 -5.22 1.07
N GLY A 395 -22.42 -5.54 2.26
CA GLY A 395 -23.35 -6.64 2.46
C GLY A 395 -24.63 -6.51 1.63
N ALA A 396 -25.26 -5.33 1.66
CA ALA A 396 -26.43 -5.03 0.84
C ALA A 396 -26.10 -5.08 -0.68
N SER A 397 -24.96 -4.55 -1.09
CA SER A 397 -24.48 -4.59 -2.48
C SER A 397 -24.11 -6.01 -2.95
N GLN A 398 -23.78 -6.93 -2.05
CA GLN A 398 -23.65 -8.36 -2.36
C GLN A 398 -25.02 -9.04 -2.50
N GLN A 399 -25.97 -8.74 -1.60
CA GLN A 399 -27.35 -9.25 -1.68
C GLN A 399 -28.07 -8.80 -2.97
N ILE A 400 -27.93 -7.52 -3.36
CA ILE A 400 -28.50 -6.98 -4.60
C ILE A 400 -27.90 -7.68 -5.84
N ARG A 401 -26.57 -7.90 -5.87
CA ARG A 401 -25.92 -8.65 -6.95
C ARG A 401 -26.43 -10.09 -7.04
N TRP A 402 -26.54 -10.79 -5.90
CA TRP A 402 -27.09 -12.14 -5.87
C TRP A 402 -28.54 -12.17 -6.38
N ALA A 403 -29.41 -11.30 -5.86
CA ALA A 403 -30.80 -11.20 -6.28
C ALA A 403 -30.95 -10.88 -7.78
N SER A 404 -30.09 -10.03 -8.36
CA SER A 404 -30.05 -9.81 -9.81
C SER A 404 -29.69 -11.11 -10.54
N THR A 405 -28.67 -11.85 -10.10
CA THR A 405 -28.28 -13.10 -10.76
C THR A 405 -29.33 -14.22 -10.66
N GLU A 406 -30.16 -14.25 -9.61
CA GLU A 406 -31.32 -15.16 -9.58
C GLU A 406 -32.45 -14.66 -10.49
N LEU A 407 -32.75 -13.37 -10.49
CA LEU A 407 -33.74 -12.76 -11.40
C LEU A 407 -33.38 -13.02 -12.88
N ASP A 408 -32.11 -12.93 -13.24
CA ASP A 408 -31.64 -13.18 -14.61
C ASP A 408 -31.71 -14.67 -14.99
N LYS A 409 -31.59 -15.60 -14.04
CA LYS A 409 -31.91 -17.03 -14.26
C LYS A 409 -33.39 -17.24 -14.48
N GLU A 410 -34.28 -16.58 -13.73
CA GLU A 410 -35.72 -16.70 -13.95
C GLU A 410 -36.15 -16.10 -15.28
N LYS A 411 -35.58 -14.96 -15.71
CA LYS A 411 -35.76 -14.44 -17.09
C LYS A 411 -35.36 -15.50 -18.13
N ALA A 412 -34.18 -16.09 -18.02
CA ALA A 412 -33.71 -17.11 -18.94
C ALA A 412 -34.59 -18.38 -18.96
N ARG A 413 -35.19 -18.75 -17.82
CA ARG A 413 -36.19 -19.83 -17.73
C ARG A 413 -37.49 -19.46 -18.44
N VAL A 414 -38.01 -18.24 -18.22
CA VAL A 414 -39.19 -17.71 -18.92
C VAL A 414 -38.95 -17.65 -20.43
N ASP A 415 -37.82 -17.11 -20.89
CA ASP A 415 -37.47 -17.04 -22.32
C ASP A 415 -37.37 -18.43 -22.96
N SER A 416 -36.93 -19.44 -22.21
CA SER A 416 -36.89 -20.83 -22.65
C SER A 416 -38.30 -21.42 -22.75
N MET A 417 -39.16 -21.14 -21.77
CA MET A 417 -40.56 -21.56 -21.77
C MET A 417 -41.38 -20.88 -22.89
N VAL A 418 -41.14 -19.60 -23.18
CA VAL A 418 -41.75 -18.89 -24.32
C VAL A 418 -41.35 -19.56 -25.63
N ARG A 419 -40.06 -19.80 -25.88
CA ARG A 419 -39.59 -20.51 -27.08
C ARG A 419 -40.12 -21.94 -27.19
N HIS A 420 -40.33 -22.63 -26.07
CA HIS A 420 -41.00 -23.93 -26.06
C HIS A 420 -42.48 -23.80 -26.47
N GLN A 421 -43.20 -22.82 -25.93
CA GLN A 421 -44.60 -22.55 -26.26
C GLN A 421 -44.79 -22.14 -27.72
N GLU A 422 -43.91 -21.30 -28.27
CA GLU A 422 -43.86 -20.96 -29.70
C GLU A 422 -43.65 -22.21 -30.56
N SER A 423 -42.76 -23.12 -30.15
CA SER A 423 -42.52 -24.40 -30.83
C SER A 423 -43.73 -25.33 -30.77
N LEU A 424 -44.46 -25.37 -29.64
CA LEU A 424 -45.72 -26.13 -29.52
C LEU A 424 -46.81 -25.52 -30.41
N GLN A 425 -47.00 -24.21 -30.41
CA GLN A 425 -47.95 -23.53 -31.30
C GLN A 425 -47.60 -23.74 -32.77
N ALA A 426 -46.31 -23.71 -33.16
CA ALA A 426 -45.89 -24.00 -34.53
C ALA A 426 -46.24 -25.43 -34.95
N LYS A 427 -46.08 -26.42 -34.05
CA LYS A 427 -46.53 -27.80 -34.28
C LYS A 427 -48.06 -27.90 -34.37
N GLN A 428 -48.81 -27.19 -33.53
CA GLN A 428 -50.27 -27.15 -33.59
C GLN A 428 -50.77 -26.58 -34.92
N ARG A 429 -50.20 -25.45 -35.39
CA ARG A 429 -50.53 -24.88 -36.71
C ARG A 429 -50.21 -25.86 -37.85
N ALA A 430 -49.06 -26.53 -37.81
CA ALA A 430 -48.68 -27.51 -38.82
C ALA A 430 -49.61 -28.75 -38.81
N LEU A 431 -50.02 -29.23 -37.63
CA LEU A 431 -50.96 -30.36 -37.50
C LEU A 431 -52.37 -29.98 -37.99
N LEU A 432 -52.82 -28.74 -37.77
CA LEU A 432 -54.06 -28.24 -38.36
C LEU A 432 -53.97 -28.18 -39.89
N GLN A 433 -52.88 -27.65 -40.44
CA GLN A 433 -52.67 -27.65 -41.90
C GLN A 433 -52.61 -29.07 -42.50
N GLN A 434 -52.13 -30.07 -41.75
CA GLN A 434 -52.19 -31.47 -42.16
C GLN A 434 -53.59 -32.07 -42.06
N LEU A 435 -54.41 -31.63 -41.09
CA LEU A 435 -55.83 -31.99 -41.01
C LEU A 435 -56.58 -31.39 -42.21
N ASP A 436 -56.41 -30.09 -42.47
CA ASP A 436 -57.02 -29.37 -43.58
C ASP A 436 -56.71 -30.06 -44.94
N SER A 437 -55.47 -30.52 -45.15
CA SER A 437 -55.11 -31.27 -46.36
C SER A 437 -55.73 -32.66 -46.41
N LEU A 438 -55.89 -33.36 -45.28
CA LEU A 438 -56.52 -34.69 -45.24
C LEU A 438 -58.06 -34.59 -45.39
N ASP A 439 -58.69 -33.52 -44.91
CA ASP A 439 -60.09 -33.20 -45.17
C ASP A 439 -60.30 -32.88 -46.66
N GLN A 440 -59.40 -32.11 -47.28
CA GLN A 440 -59.41 -31.84 -48.73
C GLN A 440 -59.23 -33.12 -49.56
N GLU A 441 -58.22 -33.94 -49.25
CA GLU A 441 -58.01 -35.26 -49.88
C GLU A 441 -59.24 -36.17 -49.71
N ARG A 442 -59.92 -36.14 -48.55
CA ARG A 442 -61.15 -36.91 -48.35
C ARG A 442 -62.29 -36.43 -49.25
N GLU A 443 -62.56 -35.13 -49.33
CA GLU A 443 -63.67 -34.66 -50.19
C GLU A 443 -63.34 -34.79 -51.70
N GLU A 444 -62.06 -34.74 -52.10
CA GLU A 444 -61.64 -35.08 -53.47
C GLU A 444 -61.83 -36.57 -53.78
N LEU A 445 -61.43 -37.46 -52.88
CA LEU A 445 -61.69 -38.90 -52.99
C LEU A 445 -63.19 -39.23 -52.96
N ARG A 446 -63.98 -38.46 -52.21
CA ARG A 446 -65.43 -38.59 -52.15
C ARG A 446 -66.11 -38.15 -53.43
N GLY A 447 -65.74 -37.00 -53.99
CA GLY A 447 -66.23 -36.57 -55.30
C GLY A 447 -65.86 -37.58 -56.39
N SER A 448 -64.63 -38.11 -56.35
CA SER A 448 -64.18 -39.19 -57.24
C SER A 448 -64.99 -40.48 -57.08
N LEU A 449 -65.40 -40.81 -55.85
CA LEU A 449 -66.29 -41.93 -55.57
C LEU A 449 -67.71 -41.66 -56.09
N ASP A 450 -68.30 -40.51 -55.80
CA ASP A 450 -69.65 -40.12 -56.25
C ASP A 450 -69.73 -40.10 -57.80
N GLU A 451 -68.67 -39.65 -58.50
CA GLU A 451 -68.54 -39.76 -59.96
C GLU A 451 -68.47 -41.22 -60.43
N ALA A 452 -67.71 -42.07 -59.75
CA ALA A 452 -67.61 -43.50 -60.08
C ALA A 452 -68.92 -44.27 -59.77
N GLU A 453 -69.67 -43.87 -58.74
CA GLU A 453 -71.00 -44.36 -58.41
C GLU A 453 -72.00 -44.01 -59.52
N ALA A 454 -71.98 -42.76 -60.00
CA ALA A 454 -72.82 -42.30 -61.11
C ALA A 454 -72.47 -43.00 -62.44
N GLN A 455 -71.18 -43.18 -62.73
CA GLN A 455 -70.72 -43.95 -63.90
C GLN A 455 -71.16 -45.41 -63.81
N ARG A 456 -71.04 -46.04 -62.63
CA ARG A 456 -71.52 -47.41 -62.39
C ARG A 456 -73.02 -47.52 -62.61
N ALA A 457 -73.83 -46.65 -62.02
CA ALA A 457 -75.28 -46.63 -62.21
C ALA A 457 -75.67 -46.45 -63.69
N HIS A 458 -74.95 -45.60 -64.44
CA HIS A 458 -75.18 -45.44 -65.87
C HIS A 458 -74.85 -46.71 -66.69
N VAL A 459 -73.77 -47.42 -66.33
CA VAL A 459 -73.41 -48.70 -66.95
C VAL A 459 -74.41 -49.80 -66.57
N GLU A 460 -74.92 -49.80 -65.33
CA GLU A 460 -76.00 -50.70 -64.89
C GLU A 460 -77.30 -50.45 -65.67
N GLU A 461 -77.69 -49.19 -65.90
CA GLU A 461 -78.80 -48.83 -66.79
C GLU A 461 -78.57 -49.32 -68.24
N GLN A 462 -77.39 -49.11 -68.81
CA GLN A 462 -77.08 -49.61 -70.16
C GLN A 462 -77.14 -51.15 -70.22
N LEU A 463 -76.64 -51.83 -69.19
CA LEU A 463 -76.68 -53.29 -69.08
C LEU A 463 -78.13 -53.79 -69.01
N GLN A 464 -79.01 -53.13 -68.25
CA GLN A 464 -80.44 -53.47 -68.21
C GLN A 464 -81.12 -53.28 -69.57
N ARG A 465 -80.81 -52.20 -70.30
CA ARG A 465 -81.32 -51.97 -71.66
C ARG A 465 -80.90 -53.09 -72.61
N VAL A 466 -79.60 -53.42 -72.66
CA VAL A 466 -79.06 -54.50 -73.50
C VAL A 466 -79.59 -55.88 -73.06
N GLN A 467 -79.86 -56.11 -71.78
CA GLN A 467 -80.55 -57.31 -71.30
C GLN A 467 -81.99 -57.39 -71.83
N SER A 468 -82.76 -56.30 -71.77
CA SER A 468 -84.13 -56.27 -72.31
C SER A 468 -84.19 -56.44 -73.83
N GLU A 469 -83.24 -55.86 -74.57
CA GLU A 469 -83.08 -56.05 -76.01
C GLU A 469 -82.73 -57.53 -76.33
N ARG A 470 -81.84 -58.14 -75.55
CA ARG A 470 -81.48 -59.57 -75.65
C ARG A 470 -82.67 -60.47 -75.36
N GLU A 471 -83.46 -60.18 -74.33
CA GLU A 471 -84.68 -60.94 -73.99
C GLU A 471 -85.74 -60.80 -75.09
N GLN A 472 -85.97 -59.60 -75.60
CA GLN A 472 -86.86 -59.35 -76.74
C GLN A 472 -86.39 -60.13 -77.98
N GLY A 473 -85.09 -60.12 -78.29
CA GLY A 473 -84.49 -60.92 -79.36
C GLY A 473 -84.62 -62.43 -79.14
N GLN A 474 -84.50 -62.92 -77.90
CA GLN A 474 -84.74 -64.33 -77.56
C GLN A 474 -86.22 -64.73 -77.65
N CYS A 475 -87.15 -63.81 -77.43
CA CYS A 475 -88.58 -64.04 -77.67
C CYS A 475 -88.89 -64.06 -79.18
N GLN A 476 -88.32 -63.13 -79.96
CA GLN A 476 -88.44 -63.14 -81.43
C GLN A 476 -87.84 -64.42 -82.04
N LEU A 477 -86.68 -64.86 -81.57
CA LEU A 477 -86.04 -66.10 -82.04
C LEU A 477 -86.88 -67.34 -81.72
N ARG A 478 -87.49 -67.42 -80.53
CA ARG A 478 -88.42 -68.50 -80.17
C ARG A 478 -89.65 -68.52 -81.07
N ALA A 479 -90.27 -67.36 -81.31
CA ALA A 479 -91.40 -67.26 -82.23
C ALA A 479 -91.04 -67.69 -83.68
N GLN A 480 -89.82 -67.39 -84.14
CA GLN A 480 -89.33 -67.90 -85.44
C GLN A 480 -89.07 -69.42 -85.42
N GLN A 481 -88.58 -69.98 -84.31
CA GLN A 481 -88.40 -71.43 -84.16
C GLN A 481 -89.74 -72.18 -84.14
N GLU A 482 -90.73 -71.66 -83.43
CA GLU A 482 -92.10 -72.18 -83.40
C GLU A 482 -92.77 -72.12 -84.79
N LEU A 483 -92.62 -71.00 -85.50
CA LEU A 483 -93.08 -70.86 -86.88
C LEU A 483 -92.40 -71.84 -87.83
N LEU A 484 -91.08 -72.04 -87.71
CA LEU A 484 -90.34 -73.02 -88.51
C LEU A 484 -90.78 -74.47 -88.21
N GLN A 485 -91.10 -74.79 -86.95
CA GLN A 485 -91.67 -76.09 -86.59
C GLN A 485 -93.06 -76.29 -87.20
N SER A 486 -93.93 -75.25 -87.19
CA SER A 486 -95.24 -75.29 -87.86
C SER A 486 -95.10 -75.55 -89.37
N LEU A 487 -94.26 -74.76 -90.04
CA LEU A 487 -93.99 -74.91 -91.48
C LEU A 487 -93.34 -76.27 -91.82
N GLN A 488 -92.53 -76.83 -90.92
CA GLN A 488 -91.96 -78.17 -91.10
C GLN A 488 -93.00 -79.28 -90.90
N GLY A 489 -93.97 -79.11 -90.00
CA GLY A 489 -95.14 -79.99 -89.86
C GLY A 489 -96.07 -79.92 -91.06
N GLU A 490 -96.39 -78.72 -91.55
CA GLU A 490 -97.12 -78.50 -92.80
C GLU A 490 -96.41 -79.16 -94.00
N LYS A 491 -95.08 -78.98 -94.12
CA LYS A 491 -94.28 -79.65 -95.14
C LYS A 491 -94.37 -81.18 -95.04
N GLN A 492 -94.30 -81.75 -93.83
CA GLN A 492 -94.44 -83.20 -93.63
C GLN A 492 -95.84 -83.70 -94.01
N GLY A 493 -96.89 -82.94 -93.70
CA GLY A 493 -98.26 -83.24 -94.12
C GLY A 493 -98.43 -83.18 -95.65
N LEU A 494 -97.87 -82.15 -96.30
CA LEU A 494 -97.88 -82.02 -97.77
C LEU A 494 -97.06 -83.12 -98.46
N GLU A 495 -95.89 -83.49 -97.91
CA GLU A 495 -95.13 -84.64 -98.38
C GLU A 495 -95.92 -85.94 -98.24
N GLN A 496 -96.62 -86.15 -97.12
CA GLN A 496 -97.41 -87.37 -96.93
C GLN A 496 -98.59 -87.42 -97.89
N ALA A 497 -99.37 -86.34 -98.00
CA ALA A 497 -100.45 -86.24 -98.99
C ALA A 497 -99.94 -86.46 -100.43
N THR A 498 -98.70 -86.04 -100.74
CA THR A 498 -98.06 -86.33 -102.04
C THR A 498 -97.76 -87.82 -102.21
N ARG A 499 -97.32 -88.54 -101.17
CA ARG A 499 -97.12 -90.00 -101.20
C ARG A 499 -98.44 -90.75 -101.34
N ASP A 500 -99.48 -90.33 -100.61
CA ASP A 500 -100.80 -90.94 -100.64
C ASP A 500 -101.47 -90.75 -102.02
N LEU A 501 -101.25 -89.58 -102.65
CA LEU A 501 -101.62 -89.32 -104.05
C LEU A 501 -100.79 -90.17 -105.03
N GLN A 502 -99.49 -90.38 -104.80
CA GLN A 502 -98.67 -91.26 -105.64
C GLN A 502 -99.10 -92.74 -105.54
N LEU A 503 -99.51 -93.20 -104.36
CA LEU A 503 -100.04 -94.55 -104.16
C LEU A 503 -101.38 -94.71 -104.89
N THR A 504 -102.33 -93.79 -104.69
CA THR A 504 -103.63 -93.85 -105.39
C THR A 504 -103.52 -93.68 -106.91
N ILE A 505 -102.55 -92.89 -107.41
CA ILE A 505 -102.21 -92.88 -108.84
C ILE A 505 -101.69 -94.25 -109.29
N SER A 506 -100.81 -94.91 -108.51
CA SER A 506 -100.27 -96.24 -108.84
C SER A 506 -101.36 -97.33 -108.83
N GLU A 507 -102.32 -97.24 -107.93
CA GLU A 507 -103.49 -98.14 -107.85
C GLU A 507 -104.40 -97.94 -109.08
N LEU A 508 -104.71 -96.69 -109.45
CA LEU A 508 -105.48 -96.38 -110.66
C LEU A 508 -104.74 -96.76 -111.96
N GLU A 509 -103.42 -96.66 -111.99
CA GLU A 509 -102.59 -97.16 -113.11
C GLU A 509 -102.65 -98.69 -113.21
N LEU A 510 -102.71 -99.41 -112.09
CA LEU A 510 -102.89 -100.86 -112.07
C LEU A 510 -104.29 -101.27 -112.55
N GLU A 511 -105.35 -100.62 -112.04
CA GLU A 511 -106.73 -100.83 -112.53
C GLU A 511 -106.85 -100.58 -114.04
N LEU A 512 -106.19 -99.53 -114.55
CA LEU A 512 -106.13 -99.24 -115.99
C LEU A 512 -105.38 -100.31 -116.81
N VAL A 513 -104.43 -101.04 -116.22
CA VAL A 513 -103.78 -102.19 -116.87
C VAL A 513 -104.71 -103.40 -116.85
N GLU A 514 -105.34 -103.71 -115.71
CA GLU A 514 -106.28 -104.84 -115.61
C GLU A 514 -107.49 -104.66 -116.53
N LEU A 515 -108.08 -103.47 -116.60
CA LEU A 515 -109.20 -103.16 -117.50
C LEU A 515 -108.80 -103.29 -118.99
N ARG A 516 -107.60 -102.85 -119.37
CA ARG A 516 -107.08 -103.05 -120.75
C ARG A 516 -106.81 -104.51 -121.07
N GLU A 517 -106.39 -105.31 -120.10
CA GLU A 517 -106.13 -106.74 -120.28
C GLU A 517 -107.44 -107.55 -120.32
N GLN A 518 -108.47 -107.15 -119.55
CA GLN A 518 -109.86 -107.62 -119.71
C GLN A 518 -110.42 -107.27 -121.10
N GLU A 519 -110.29 -106.01 -121.54
CA GLU A 519 -110.74 -105.56 -122.87
C GLU A 519 -110.09 -106.37 -124.00
N ARG A 520 -108.77 -106.61 -123.91
CA ARG A 520 -108.05 -107.48 -124.85
C ARG A 520 -108.57 -108.93 -124.87
N LEU A 521 -108.94 -109.48 -123.71
CA LEU A 521 -109.48 -110.85 -123.60
C LEU A 521 -110.92 -110.95 -124.12
N LEU A 522 -111.76 -109.94 -123.84
CA LEU A 522 -113.15 -109.84 -124.33
C LEU A 522 -113.21 -109.76 -125.87
N VAL A 523 -112.24 -109.10 -126.51
CA VAL A 523 -112.11 -109.05 -127.97
C VAL A 523 -111.69 -110.40 -128.57
N ALA A 524 -110.83 -111.16 -127.88
CA ALA A 524 -110.20 -112.36 -128.42
C ALA A 524 -111.10 -113.61 -128.44
N PHE A 525 -112.03 -113.76 -127.49
CA PHE A 525 -112.87 -114.95 -127.34
C PHE A 525 -114.37 -114.62 -127.12
N PRO A 526 -115.09 -114.14 -128.15
CA PRO A 526 -116.46 -113.60 -127.99
C PRO A 526 -117.49 -114.60 -127.46
N ASP A 527 -117.28 -115.90 -127.70
CA ASP A 527 -118.28 -116.94 -127.45
C ASP A 527 -118.16 -117.60 -126.06
N LEU A 528 -117.16 -117.22 -125.24
CA LEU A 528 -116.82 -117.91 -123.99
C LEU A 528 -117.31 -117.24 -122.69
N HIS A 529 -117.89 -116.04 -122.75
CA HIS A 529 -118.66 -115.50 -121.64
C HIS A 529 -119.85 -114.65 -122.11
N ARG A 530 -121.03 -114.96 -121.56
CA ARG A 530 -122.20 -114.08 -121.57
C ARG A 530 -122.21 -113.33 -120.23
N PRO A 531 -121.96 -112.01 -120.18
CA PRO A 531 -122.08 -111.25 -118.94
C PRO A 531 -123.51 -111.31 -118.43
N VAL A 532 -123.67 -111.86 -117.22
CA VAL A 532 -124.91 -111.90 -116.46
C VAL A 532 -125.15 -110.52 -115.87
N GLU A 533 -126.30 -109.93 -116.21
CA GLU A 533 -126.93 -108.74 -115.63
C GLU A 533 -126.05 -107.51 -115.30
N ALA A 534 -125.47 -106.92 -116.34
CA ALA A 534 -125.81 -105.52 -116.63
C ALA A 534 -126.67 -105.51 -117.91
N GLN A 535 -127.99 -105.68 -117.79
CA GLN A 535 -128.92 -104.56 -117.57
C GLN A 535 -128.74 -103.36 -118.52
N ILE A 536 -128.34 -103.62 -119.77
CA ILE A 536 -128.89 -102.84 -120.89
C ILE A 536 -130.41 -103.05 -120.87
N GLN A 537 -131.12 -102.11 -120.25
CA GLN A 537 -132.57 -102.03 -120.34
C GLN A 537 -132.90 -101.74 -121.81
N SER A 538 -133.69 -102.63 -122.43
CA SER A 538 -134.30 -102.33 -123.74
C SER A 538 -135.11 -101.05 -123.59
N SER A 539 -134.75 -100.01 -124.33
CA SER A 539 -135.06 -98.61 -124.00
C SER A 539 -136.52 -98.20 -124.22
N GLY A 540 -137.41 -99.17 -124.46
CA GLY A 540 -138.75 -98.98 -125.01
C GLY A 540 -138.77 -98.51 -126.47
N ASN A 541 -137.61 -98.11 -127.01
CA ASN A 541 -137.44 -97.53 -128.33
C ASN A 541 -136.45 -98.36 -129.16
N VAL A 542 -136.96 -99.02 -130.20
CA VAL A 542 -136.18 -99.85 -131.13
C VAL A 542 -135.08 -99.04 -131.82
N THR A 543 -135.29 -97.74 -132.02
CA THR A 543 -134.33 -96.85 -132.69
C THR A 543 -133.06 -96.66 -131.85
N ASP A 544 -133.19 -96.39 -130.56
CA ASP A 544 -132.05 -96.15 -129.66
C ASP A 544 -131.25 -97.45 -129.42
N ASP A 545 -131.96 -98.58 -129.26
CA ASP A 545 -131.31 -99.89 -129.12
C ASP A 545 -130.64 -100.34 -130.44
N MET A 546 -131.22 -100.02 -131.60
CA MET A 546 -130.53 -100.19 -132.89
C MET A 546 -129.33 -99.28 -133.03
N GLU A 547 -129.36 -98.03 -132.55
CA GLU A 547 -128.20 -97.13 -132.60
C GLU A 547 -127.07 -97.63 -131.69
N ARG A 548 -127.38 -98.13 -130.48
CA ARG A 548 -126.41 -98.84 -129.62
C ARG A 548 -125.84 -100.08 -130.32
N GLN A 549 -126.69 -100.87 -130.99
CA GLN A 549 -126.27 -102.07 -131.76
C GLN A 549 -125.36 -101.68 -132.94
N VAL A 550 -125.62 -100.55 -133.61
CA VAL A 550 -124.78 -100.01 -134.70
C VAL A 550 -123.45 -99.49 -134.13
N GLN A 551 -123.45 -98.75 -133.02
CA GLN A 551 -122.21 -98.31 -132.36
C GLN A 551 -121.35 -99.50 -131.92
N ALA A 552 -121.94 -100.55 -131.37
CA ALA A 552 -121.23 -101.79 -131.04
C ALA A 552 -120.63 -102.48 -132.29
N ASN A 553 -121.35 -102.46 -133.42
CA ASN A 553 -120.83 -102.95 -134.69
C ASN A 553 -119.73 -102.04 -135.27
N ASP A 554 -119.81 -100.71 -135.15
CA ASP A 554 -118.77 -99.76 -135.58
C ASP A 554 -117.50 -99.85 -134.74
N ILE A 555 -117.62 -100.18 -133.46
CA ILE A 555 -116.48 -100.52 -132.58
C ILE A 555 -115.87 -101.85 -133.03
N ARG A 556 -116.69 -102.89 -133.24
CA ARG A 556 -116.25 -104.20 -133.74
C ARG A 556 -115.57 -104.10 -135.11
N ILE A 557 -116.08 -103.24 -136.00
CA ILE A 557 -115.48 -102.95 -137.31
C ILE A 557 -114.14 -102.22 -137.15
N ARG A 558 -114.03 -101.22 -136.25
CA ARG A 558 -112.73 -100.55 -135.97
C ARG A 558 -111.68 -101.53 -135.45
N VAL A 559 -112.01 -102.33 -134.44
CA VAL A 559 -111.07 -103.32 -133.88
C VAL A 559 -110.67 -104.37 -134.94
N LEU A 560 -111.63 -104.83 -135.77
CA LEU A 560 -111.31 -105.70 -136.90
C LEU A 560 -110.48 -105.01 -137.99
N GLN A 561 -110.61 -103.70 -138.18
CA GLN A 561 -109.77 -102.91 -139.10
C GLN A 561 -108.35 -102.71 -138.54
N GLU A 562 -108.18 -102.52 -137.23
CA GLU A 562 -106.87 -102.43 -136.58
C GLU A 562 -106.13 -103.78 -136.63
N GLU A 563 -106.78 -104.90 -136.29
CA GLU A 563 -106.18 -106.22 -136.43
C GLU A 563 -105.92 -106.57 -137.91
N ASN A 564 -106.80 -106.19 -138.85
CA ASN A 564 -106.49 -106.29 -140.29
C ASN A 564 -105.29 -105.42 -140.69
N GLY A 565 -105.13 -104.22 -140.12
CA GLY A 565 -103.98 -103.35 -140.34
C GLY A 565 -102.69 -103.96 -139.80
N ARG A 566 -102.75 -104.57 -138.62
CA ARG A 566 -101.66 -105.30 -137.96
C ARG A 566 -101.24 -106.54 -138.75
N LEU A 567 -102.21 -107.33 -139.21
CA LEU A 567 -102.00 -108.48 -140.10
C LEU A 567 -101.45 -108.06 -141.48
N ARG A 568 -101.94 -106.96 -142.07
CA ARG A 568 -101.39 -106.40 -143.32
C ARG A 568 -99.95 -105.92 -143.15
N SER A 569 -99.63 -105.29 -142.01
CA SER A 569 -98.27 -104.84 -141.67
C SER A 569 -97.31 -106.01 -141.47
N MET A 570 -97.75 -107.08 -140.80
CA MET A 570 -96.99 -108.34 -140.71
C MET A 570 -96.84 -109.03 -142.08
N LEU A 571 -97.90 -109.11 -142.88
CA LEU A 571 -97.85 -109.68 -144.23
C LEU A 571 -96.97 -108.85 -145.18
N SER A 572 -96.87 -107.54 -144.99
CA SER A 572 -95.92 -106.70 -145.73
C SER A 572 -94.48 -107.09 -145.40
N LYS A 573 -94.14 -107.14 -144.10
CA LYS A 573 -92.80 -107.55 -143.63
C LYS A 573 -92.43 -108.97 -144.06
N ILE A 574 -93.39 -109.91 -144.05
CA ILE A 574 -93.20 -111.28 -144.54
C ILE A 574 -92.99 -111.30 -146.07
N ARG A 575 -93.67 -110.44 -146.84
CA ARG A 575 -93.50 -110.33 -148.29
C ARG A 575 -92.19 -109.65 -148.70
N GLU A 576 -91.73 -108.66 -147.95
CA GLU A 576 -90.39 -108.07 -148.12
C GLU A 576 -89.29 -109.12 -147.92
N VAL A 577 -89.41 -109.96 -146.87
CA VAL A 577 -88.50 -111.09 -146.63
C VAL A 577 -88.61 -112.17 -147.72
N ALA A 578 -89.80 -112.39 -148.31
CA ALA A 578 -90.00 -113.39 -149.36
C ALA A 578 -89.51 -112.94 -150.76
N GLN A 579 -89.57 -111.64 -151.09
CA GLN A 579 -89.25 -111.13 -152.43
C GLN A 579 -87.74 -110.97 -152.69
N GLN A 580 -86.88 -111.04 -151.68
CA GLN A 580 -85.42 -110.93 -151.85
C GLN A 580 -84.73 -112.23 -152.33
N GLY A 581 -85.45 -113.37 -152.33
CA GLY A 581 -85.07 -114.60 -153.05
C GLY A 581 -83.80 -115.32 -152.54
N GLY A 582 -83.89 -116.44 -151.82
CA GLY A 582 -85.07 -117.22 -151.42
C GLY A 582 -84.64 -118.53 -150.74
N LEU A 583 -85.60 -119.37 -150.34
CA LEU A 583 -85.37 -120.57 -149.51
C LEU A 583 -84.29 -121.53 -150.09
N LYS A 584 -83.13 -121.61 -149.44
CA LYS A 584 -82.11 -122.67 -149.62
C LYS A 584 -81.44 -123.02 -148.28
N LEU A 585 -80.89 -124.23 -148.21
CA LEU A 585 -80.28 -124.86 -147.03
C LEU A 585 -78.74 -124.62 -146.99
N ILE A 586 -78.07 -125.21 -145.97
CA ILE A 586 -76.62 -125.52 -145.87
C ILE A 586 -75.74 -124.36 -145.32
N PRO A 587 -74.89 -124.58 -144.26
CA PRO A 587 -74.97 -125.59 -143.18
C PRO A 587 -74.58 -125.10 -141.76
N GLN A 588 -74.92 -125.93 -140.75
CA GLN A 588 -74.27 -126.11 -139.44
C GLN A 588 -74.14 -124.97 -138.40
N ASP A 589 -74.30 -125.37 -137.13
CA ASP A 589 -73.75 -124.80 -135.89
C ASP A 589 -73.99 -123.29 -135.70
N GLN A 590 -75.14 -122.81 -135.18
CA GLN A 590 -75.77 -123.15 -133.89
C GLN A 590 -74.79 -123.26 -132.71
N LEU A 591 -74.57 -122.15 -132.00
CA LEU A 591 -74.80 -121.99 -130.54
C LEU A 591 -74.28 -120.62 -130.01
N TRP A 592 -75.18 -119.84 -129.38
CA TRP A 592 -74.94 -118.59 -128.59
C TRP A 592 -74.43 -117.30 -129.27
N ALA A 593 -75.25 -116.24 -129.22
CA ALA A 593 -74.85 -114.82 -129.06
C ALA A 593 -76.08 -113.97 -128.61
N PRO A 594 -75.92 -112.82 -127.88
CA PRO A 594 -77.01 -112.18 -127.13
C PRO A 594 -77.71 -111.01 -127.84
N PRO A 595 -78.92 -110.60 -127.39
CA PRO A 595 -79.73 -109.57 -128.03
C PRO A 595 -79.38 -108.13 -127.60
N SER A 596 -79.62 -107.18 -128.50
CA SER A 596 -79.88 -105.77 -128.15
C SER A 596 -80.88 -105.17 -129.13
N GLN A 597 -81.86 -104.42 -128.61
CA GLN A 597 -82.83 -103.68 -129.42
C GLN A 597 -83.45 -102.56 -128.58
N GLY A 598 -83.77 -101.43 -129.22
CA GLY A 598 -84.44 -100.30 -128.59
C GLY A 598 -85.37 -99.61 -129.59
N ILE A 599 -86.25 -98.73 -129.09
CA ILE A 599 -87.22 -97.97 -129.89
C ILE A 599 -87.23 -96.51 -129.38
N GLN A 600 -87.35 -95.54 -130.30
CA GLN A 600 -87.50 -94.10 -130.02
C GLN A 600 -88.87 -93.58 -130.51
N GLY A 601 -89.25 -92.38 -130.04
CA GLY A 601 -90.31 -91.54 -130.59
C GLY A 601 -90.03 -90.04 -130.38
N ALA A 602 -90.57 -89.17 -131.23
CA ALA A 602 -90.36 -87.70 -131.29
C ALA A 602 -91.74 -86.97 -131.26
N SER A 603 -91.96 -85.80 -130.63
CA SER A 603 -91.43 -84.41 -130.87
C SER A 603 -91.78 -83.82 -132.25
N PRO A 604 -91.85 -82.47 -132.44
CA PRO A 604 -91.71 -81.32 -131.52
C PRO A 604 -93.12 -80.65 -131.31
N PRO A 605 -93.53 -79.37 -131.60
CA PRO A 605 -92.87 -78.06 -131.85
C PRO A 605 -93.44 -76.81 -131.08
N ALA A 606 -92.79 -75.64 -131.26
CA ALA A 606 -93.27 -74.24 -131.09
C ALA A 606 -93.71 -73.74 -129.69
N GLN A 607 -93.60 -72.47 -129.25
CA GLN A 607 -92.91 -71.20 -129.60
C GLN A 607 -93.49 -70.17 -128.58
N VAL A 608 -92.74 -69.23 -127.96
CA VAL A 608 -92.78 -67.77 -128.26
C VAL A 608 -91.99 -66.97 -127.19
N GLN A 609 -91.00 -66.17 -127.66
CA GLN A 609 -90.50 -64.85 -127.17
C GLN A 609 -90.10 -64.62 -125.67
N ARG A 610 -88.84 -64.26 -125.39
CA ARG A 610 -88.27 -62.88 -125.14
C ARG A 610 -88.50 -62.31 -123.72
N ALA A 611 -87.63 -61.48 -123.14
CA ALA A 611 -86.21 -61.12 -123.39
C ALA A 611 -85.64 -60.32 -122.19
N SER A 612 -84.31 -60.16 -122.13
CA SER A 612 -83.61 -59.14 -121.31
C SER A 612 -83.95 -57.69 -121.79
N PRO A 613 -83.73 -56.61 -121.01
CA PRO A 613 -82.43 -56.22 -120.40
C PRO A 613 -82.51 -55.80 -118.91
N GLY A 614 -81.46 -55.97 -118.11
CA GLY A 614 -80.43 -54.92 -117.87
C GLY A 614 -80.64 -54.25 -116.50
N LEU A 615 -79.84 -53.28 -116.02
CA LEU A 615 -78.47 -52.85 -116.38
C LEU A 615 -77.95 -51.87 -115.29
N LEU A 616 -76.65 -51.93 -114.93
CA LEU A 616 -75.95 -50.99 -114.00
C LEU A 616 -76.45 -51.06 -112.53
N GLY A 617 -75.71 -50.70 -111.47
CA GLY A 617 -74.33 -50.24 -111.20
C GLY A 617 -74.15 -50.13 -109.66
N ARG A 618 -73.02 -49.82 -109.02
CA ARG A 618 -71.82 -49.04 -109.42
C ARG A 618 -70.74 -49.11 -108.31
N GLN A 619 -69.46 -49.27 -108.68
CA GLN A 619 -68.22 -49.01 -107.88
C GLN A 619 -67.98 -49.87 -106.61
N HIS A 620 -66.78 -50.31 -106.21
CA HIS A 620 -65.35 -49.90 -106.30
C HIS A 620 -64.76 -49.23 -105.04
N LEU A 621 -63.55 -49.71 -104.68
CA LEU A 621 -62.50 -49.08 -103.85
C LEU A 621 -62.08 -47.68 -104.38
N PRO A 622 -61.27 -46.85 -103.67
CA PRO A 622 -60.40 -47.11 -102.49
C PRO A 622 -60.71 -46.16 -101.31
N GLY A 623 -59.96 -45.95 -100.22
CA GLY A 623 -58.56 -46.22 -99.88
C GLY A 623 -57.65 -45.01 -100.17
N SER A 624 -57.07 -44.41 -99.12
CA SER A 624 -56.17 -43.24 -99.24
C SER A 624 -54.95 -43.37 -98.33
N ARG A 625 -53.77 -43.10 -98.91
CA ARG A 625 -52.44 -43.19 -98.30
C ARG A 625 -51.69 -41.91 -98.71
N MET A 626 -50.82 -41.40 -97.83
CA MET A 626 -49.73 -40.40 -98.02
C MET A 626 -49.73 -39.47 -96.78
N ALA A 627 -48.67 -39.22 -96.03
CA ALA A 627 -47.21 -39.19 -96.28
C ALA A 627 -46.72 -37.94 -97.03
N SER A 628 -46.15 -37.00 -96.26
CA SER A 628 -45.10 -36.07 -96.71
C SER A 628 -44.46 -35.41 -95.48
N ALA A 629 -43.17 -35.05 -95.58
CA ALA A 629 -42.43 -34.38 -94.50
C ALA A 629 -42.30 -32.87 -94.75
N GLY A 630 -42.12 -32.08 -93.68
CA GLY A 630 -41.85 -30.64 -93.78
C GLY A 630 -41.18 -30.07 -92.53
N ARG A 631 -40.03 -29.39 -92.71
CA ARG A 631 -39.47 -28.44 -91.73
C ARG A 631 -40.31 -27.13 -91.81
N THR A 632 -40.36 -26.24 -90.83
CA THR A 632 -39.30 -25.25 -90.47
C THR A 632 -39.78 -24.37 -89.29
N LEU A 633 -38.86 -23.74 -88.55
CA LEU A 633 -39.08 -22.64 -87.56
C LEU A 633 -39.26 -21.26 -88.29
N PRO A 634 -39.35 -20.06 -87.65
CA PRO A 634 -39.33 -19.63 -86.23
C PRO A 634 -40.54 -18.71 -85.83
N GLY A 635 -40.69 -18.07 -84.65
CA GLY A 635 -40.00 -18.15 -83.34
C GLY A 635 -40.11 -16.87 -82.45
N GLN A 636 -39.73 -16.97 -81.16
CA GLN A 636 -39.52 -15.88 -80.13
C GLN A 636 -40.75 -15.09 -79.57
N PRO A 637 -40.65 -14.32 -78.44
CA PRO A 637 -39.55 -14.12 -77.45
C PRO A 637 -39.90 -14.16 -75.91
N ARG A 638 -38.88 -14.35 -75.04
CA ARG A 638 -38.76 -13.92 -73.59
C ARG A 638 -39.80 -14.47 -72.55
N THR A 639 -39.64 -14.47 -71.21
CA THR A 639 -38.57 -14.07 -70.21
C THR A 639 -38.67 -14.92 -68.91
N SER A 640 -37.63 -14.91 -68.04
CA SER A 640 -37.54 -15.58 -66.70
C SER A 640 -37.84 -14.61 -65.52
N PRO A 641 -37.70 -14.93 -64.19
CA PRO A 641 -37.45 -16.18 -63.41
C PRO A 641 -38.58 -16.37 -62.32
N PRO A 642 -38.43 -16.69 -60.98
CA PRO A 642 -37.41 -17.39 -60.15
C PRO A 642 -37.91 -18.43 -59.06
N GLN A 643 -36.95 -19.17 -58.46
CA GLN A 643 -36.81 -19.73 -57.09
C GLN A 643 -38.01 -20.06 -56.14
N GLN A 644 -38.10 -21.33 -55.68
CA GLN A 644 -37.60 -21.81 -54.37
C GLN A 644 -37.77 -23.35 -54.18
N PRO A 645 -36.97 -24.01 -53.31
CA PRO A 645 -37.29 -25.35 -52.79
C PRO A 645 -37.17 -25.51 -51.25
N GLY A 646 -38.25 -26.01 -50.62
CA GLY A 646 -38.18 -26.82 -49.39
C GLY A 646 -38.34 -28.31 -49.72
N GLY A 647 -38.08 -29.28 -48.83
CA GLY A 647 -37.65 -29.17 -47.44
C GLY A 647 -37.25 -30.53 -46.80
N ARG A 648 -37.21 -30.57 -45.47
CA ARG A 648 -36.95 -31.70 -44.53
C ARG A 648 -37.92 -32.90 -44.69
N PRO A 649 -37.79 -34.05 -43.95
CA PRO A 649 -36.90 -34.43 -42.80
C PRO A 649 -36.09 -35.75 -43.08
N SER A 650 -35.49 -36.57 -42.19
CA SER A 650 -35.77 -36.97 -40.78
C SER A 650 -34.59 -37.63 -40.03
N LYS A 651 -34.59 -37.43 -38.69
CA LYS A 651 -34.19 -38.28 -37.53
C LYS A 651 -33.06 -39.33 -37.60
N SER A 652 -32.32 -39.41 -36.50
CA SER A 652 -31.19 -40.33 -36.22
C SER A 652 -31.46 -41.30 -35.05
N SER A 653 -30.79 -42.47 -35.10
CA SER A 653 -30.59 -43.48 -34.03
C SER A 653 -29.50 -44.46 -34.54
N LEU A 654 -28.72 -45.21 -33.73
CA LEU A 654 -28.48 -45.27 -32.27
C LEU A 654 -27.12 -46.00 -32.05
N GLU A 655 -26.48 -45.84 -30.88
CA GLU A 655 -25.39 -46.72 -30.34
C GLU A 655 -24.06 -46.82 -31.15
N ASP A 656 -22.86 -47.09 -30.56
CA ASP A 656 -22.46 -47.13 -29.13
C ASP A 656 -20.95 -46.75 -28.89
N VAL A 657 -20.64 -46.43 -27.62
CA VAL A 657 -19.37 -46.39 -26.84
C VAL A 657 -18.00 -46.69 -27.51
N THR A 658 -17.02 -45.78 -27.33
CA THR A 658 -15.77 -46.03 -26.53
C THR A 658 -14.84 -44.80 -26.31
N HIS A 659 -14.49 -44.59 -25.03
CA HIS A 659 -13.27 -44.00 -24.41
C HIS A 659 -12.48 -42.77 -24.97
N SER A 660 -12.64 -41.65 -24.25
CA SER A 660 -11.61 -40.98 -23.43
C SER A 660 -10.28 -40.47 -24.03
N THR A 661 -10.08 -39.14 -24.01
CA THR A 661 -9.03 -38.53 -23.15
C THR A 661 -9.35 -37.07 -22.79
N THR A 662 -8.71 -36.54 -21.74
CA THR A 662 -9.14 -35.32 -21.01
C THR A 662 -8.58 -34.01 -21.58
N CYS A 663 -9.40 -32.95 -21.60
CA CYS A 663 -8.98 -31.61 -22.03
C CYS A 663 -8.53 -30.69 -20.87
N ALA A 664 -8.04 -29.50 -21.22
CA ALA A 664 -7.26 -28.64 -20.32
C ALA A 664 -8.06 -27.84 -19.27
N HIS A 665 -7.37 -27.54 -18.16
CA HIS A 665 -7.39 -26.31 -17.34
C HIS A 665 -8.63 -25.38 -17.36
N ASN A 666 -9.07 -25.02 -16.15
CA ASN A 666 -9.27 -23.61 -15.80
C ASN A 666 -8.83 -23.35 -14.34
N PRO A 667 -8.35 -22.13 -13.99
CA PRO A 667 -7.68 -21.88 -12.70
C PRO A 667 -8.59 -21.26 -11.64
N ILE A 668 -8.21 -21.38 -10.35
CA ILE A 668 -8.34 -20.35 -9.29
C ILE A 668 -7.70 -20.85 -7.99
N ARG A 669 -6.94 -19.96 -7.31
CA ARG A 669 -6.27 -20.14 -5.99
C ARG A 669 -5.17 -21.23 -5.93
N ALA A 670 -4.14 -21.13 -5.08
CA ALA A 670 -3.84 -20.09 -4.08
C ALA A 670 -2.38 -19.61 -4.16
N LEU A 671 -2.18 -18.29 -4.13
CA LEU A 671 -0.86 -17.68 -3.87
C LEU A 671 -0.51 -17.83 -2.39
N ALA A 672 0.29 -18.83 -2.06
CA ALA A 672 0.91 -18.98 -0.74
C ALA A 672 2.27 -19.70 -0.86
N ARG A 673 3.21 -19.34 0.02
CA ARG A 673 4.55 -19.97 0.21
C ARG A 673 5.62 -19.69 -0.86
N LEU A 674 6.03 -18.42 -0.98
CA LEU A 674 7.37 -18.06 -1.48
C LEU A 674 8.11 -17.18 -0.44
N ARG A 675 8.70 -17.80 0.59
CA ARG A 675 9.81 -17.28 1.44
C ARG A 675 10.19 -18.24 2.61
N ARG A 676 11.06 -19.20 2.33
CA ARG A 676 12.07 -19.75 3.26
C ARG A 676 13.33 -19.96 2.39
N ARG A 677 14.30 -19.04 2.43
CA ARG A 677 15.44 -18.98 3.39
C ARG A 677 16.20 -20.30 3.48
N LEU A 678 17.45 -20.25 3.05
CA LEU A 678 18.47 -21.29 3.18
C LEU A 678 18.96 -21.38 4.64
N SER A 679 19.41 -22.56 5.05
CA SER A 679 20.17 -22.79 6.29
C SER A 679 21.67 -22.57 6.05
N PRO A 680 22.53 -22.53 7.11
CA PRO A 680 23.11 -23.81 7.56
C PRO A 680 23.39 -23.96 9.08
N SER A 681 23.64 -25.24 9.45
CA SER A 681 24.54 -25.75 10.51
C SER A 681 24.44 -25.31 12.00
N GLN A 682 23.99 -26.29 12.82
CA GLN A 682 24.66 -26.85 14.02
C GLN A 682 25.09 -25.96 15.21
N SER A 683 24.57 -26.27 16.40
CA SER A 683 25.35 -26.88 17.51
C SER A 683 24.44 -27.40 18.65
N GLN A 684 25.03 -28.02 19.68
CA GLN A 684 24.41 -28.97 20.64
C GLN A 684 23.54 -28.33 21.75
N GLY A 685 22.62 -29.11 22.33
CA GLY A 685 21.91 -28.81 23.58
C GLY A 685 20.95 -29.92 24.01
N GLY A 686 21.02 -30.38 25.27
CA GLY A 686 20.25 -31.53 25.79
C GLY A 686 18.85 -31.21 26.38
N PRO A 687 18.05 -32.23 26.75
CA PRO A 687 16.60 -32.09 26.99
C PRO A 687 16.16 -32.02 28.46
N ALA A 688 14.98 -31.42 28.72
CA ALA A 688 14.21 -31.59 29.96
C ALA A 688 12.70 -31.25 29.81
N HIS A 689 11.85 -32.11 30.38
CA HIS A 689 10.49 -31.89 30.95
C HIS A 689 9.35 -31.11 30.23
N GLN A 690 8.32 -31.89 29.85
CA GLN A 690 6.88 -31.64 30.14
C GLN A 690 6.59 -31.84 31.66
N PRO A 691 5.38 -31.53 32.23
CA PRO A 691 4.07 -31.11 31.64
C PRO A 691 3.66 -29.65 32.00
N GLN A 692 2.77 -28.95 31.29
CA GLN A 692 1.29 -29.08 31.19
C GLN A 692 0.52 -28.89 32.51
N GLU A 693 -0.06 -27.70 32.69
CA GLU A 693 -1.30 -27.49 33.47
C GLU A 693 -2.30 -26.58 32.73
N ARG A 694 -3.57 -26.76 33.09
CA ARG A 694 -4.82 -26.08 32.68
C ARG A 694 -5.87 -26.44 33.74
N PRO A 695 -6.98 -25.70 33.90
CA PRO A 695 -7.21 -24.30 33.57
C PRO A 695 -7.90 -23.50 34.71
N MET A 696 -7.95 -22.17 34.56
CA MET A 696 -9.13 -21.33 34.82
C MET A 696 -9.14 -20.21 33.79
#